data_AF-A0AA95EXS6-F1
#
_entry.id   AF-A0AA95EXS6-F1
#
_cell.length_a   1.000
_cell.length_b   1.000
_cell.length_c   1.000
_cell.angle_alpha   90.00
_cell.angle_beta   90.00
_cell.angle_gamma   90.00
#
_symmetry.space_group_name_H-M   'P 1'
#
loop_
_entity.id
_entity.type
_entity.pdbx_description
1 polymer ?
#
loop_
_entity_poly.entity_id
_entity_poly.type
_entity_poly.pdbx_seq_one_letter_code
_entity_poly.pdbx_strand_id
1 'polypeptide(L)'
;MKIHTYRKGIVLFLAIAIVLSSYANLWVSQKTAAAASVYQTRFMQLYNQIKNPANGYFSPEGIPYHSIETLISEAPDYGHMTTSEAYSYWLWLETLYGYYSGDWTKLEAAWNNMETYIIPSAAAEQPTMNYYNPSSPATYAAEKPYPDQYPSQLSGQYSPGSDPLDAEMKATYGNNQTYLMHWLVDVDNWYGYGNLLNPSHKAAYINTFQRGEQESVWEAIDHPSQDNKTFGKANEGFMSLFTKESQTPAAQWRYTDATDADARAVQVIFWAKQLGFNNTTIINKAKKMGDYLRYGMFDKYFQQIGSSKNGSPVAGNGKNSEMYLLAWYTSWGGGLGQGGEWAWRIGASHAHQAYQNPVAAYALGTTAGGLIPSSATAQSDWSASLKRQLEFYNWLLSNEGAIGGGATNSWNGSYSAYPTGVSTFYGLAYQENPVYLDPGSNTWFGFQTWPMERVAELYYILASSGDTTSQNFLMAKNAITKWIDWSIDYTFVNKRPVSDSSGYYLNASGQRVLGGLNPTIASTSAPGEFWVPGGQEWSGQPDTWNSYATFTGNPNFHVTTKNPSQDVGVLGNYIKALSFFAAGTKSESGSFTTLGNQAKTMADQLLDVAWGYNDGVGIAINEQRADYNRYFTKEIYIPNGWSGTFGQGNTIPGTGSIASDPSKGGNGVYISYAQLRPKITQDPKWSYLNNLYTSSWNQSTQKWDNGVPTFKYHRFWSQVDIATAYAEYDRLIGSASTTTVPAAPTGITATASNAQVVLSWTASSGATSYTVKRATTSGGTYTNVATGVTATSYTNTGLTNGTTYYYVVSASNSVGESANSAQVSATPSAGVTIPAAPTGLTATAGNAQVALSWTASSGATSYTVKRATTSGGTYTNVATGVTATSYTNTGLTNGTTYYYVVSASNSAGSSGNSAQVSATPSAGVTIPAAPTGLTATAGNAQVALSWTASSGATSYTVKRATTSGGTYTNVATGVTATSYTNTGLTNGTTYYYVVSASNSAGSSGNSTQVSATPQATVASNLTVQYKTNSSSATANQIMAQFNIKNSGTSAVSMSTLKLRYYFTKDSSSALNFWSDYAQIGSGNVQGTFVTMSTPKTTADTYLEISFTAGAGSIAANGQSGEIQSRFAKTDWSNFTLTNDYSYDGTKTAFVDWSKVTLYQNGTLVWGIEP
;
A
#
# COMPACT_ATOMS: atom_id res chain seq x y z
N MET A 1 10.50 57.47 -51.36
CA MET A 1 11.73 58.20 -50.97
C MET A 1 11.97 57.90 -49.50
N LYS A 2 13.00 57.12 -49.08
CA LYS A 2 14.42 57.53 -48.90
C LYS A 2 14.55 58.88 -48.17
N ILE A 3 15.36 59.13 -47.14
CA ILE A 3 16.31 58.40 -46.28
C ILE A 3 16.88 59.47 -45.30
N HIS A 4 17.23 59.12 -44.05
CA HIS A 4 18.28 59.75 -43.18
C HIS A 4 17.98 61.13 -42.53
N THR A 5 18.44 61.52 -41.33
CA THR A 5 19.21 61.00 -40.17
C THR A 5 19.21 62.15 -39.13
N TYR A 6 19.14 61.91 -37.81
CA TYR A 6 20.26 62.23 -36.90
C TYR A 6 20.10 61.56 -35.53
N ARG A 7 21.14 60.77 -35.20
CA ARG A 7 21.50 60.22 -33.90
C ARG A 7 22.22 61.29 -33.07
N LYS A 8 22.03 61.29 -31.75
CA LYS A 8 23.05 61.08 -30.69
C LYS A 8 22.51 61.58 -29.34
N GLY A 9 22.28 60.65 -28.41
CA GLY A 9 21.91 61.00 -27.04
C GLY A 9 21.43 59.88 -26.12
N ILE A 10 21.71 58.59 -26.40
CA ILE A 10 21.40 57.49 -25.45
C ILE A 10 22.46 56.38 -25.60
N VAL A 11 23.62 56.53 -24.95
CA VAL A 11 24.54 55.40 -24.64
C VAL A 11 25.28 55.64 -23.31
N LEU A 12 24.63 56.22 -22.29
CA LEU A 12 25.24 56.31 -20.95
C LEU A 12 24.28 56.09 -19.78
N PHE A 13 23.16 55.40 -19.99
CA PHE A 13 22.25 54.99 -18.89
C PHE A 13 21.85 53.51 -18.93
N LEU A 14 22.38 52.72 -19.87
CA LEU A 14 22.09 51.28 -19.97
C LEU A 14 23.26 50.36 -19.57
N ALA A 15 24.30 50.90 -18.91
CA ALA A 15 25.47 50.14 -18.48
C ALA A 15 25.69 50.12 -16.95
N ILE A 16 24.84 50.78 -16.15
CA ILE A 16 24.91 50.76 -14.68
C ILE A 16 23.77 49.93 -14.04
N ALA A 17 22.74 49.55 -14.79
CA ALA A 17 21.64 48.69 -14.31
C ALA A 17 21.87 47.18 -14.49
N ILE A 18 23.01 46.75 -15.06
CA ILE A 18 23.33 45.34 -15.32
C ILE A 18 24.54 44.84 -14.48
N VAL A 19 25.07 45.66 -13.57
CA VAL A 19 26.21 45.26 -12.69
C VAL A 19 25.86 45.31 -11.20
N LEU A 20 24.61 45.66 -10.84
CA LEU A 20 24.10 45.65 -9.45
C LEU A 20 23.00 44.61 -9.20
N SER A 21 22.77 43.68 -10.12
CA SER A 21 21.93 42.49 -9.95
C SER A 21 22.73 41.19 -9.74
N SER A 22 24.06 41.27 -9.64
CA SER A 22 24.96 40.13 -9.51
C SER A 22 25.58 39.92 -8.12
N TYR A 23 25.16 40.67 -7.08
CA TYR A 23 25.68 40.48 -5.71
C TYR A 23 24.63 40.24 -4.61
N ALA A 24 23.34 40.07 -4.96
CA ALA A 24 22.30 39.68 -4.00
C ALA A 24 22.00 38.16 -3.95
N ASN A 25 22.77 37.34 -4.67
CA ASN A 25 22.62 35.86 -4.70
C ASN A 25 23.70 35.10 -3.91
N LEU A 26 24.48 35.78 -3.08
CA LEU A 26 25.61 35.17 -2.37
C LEU A 26 25.36 34.94 -0.87
N TRP A 27 24.12 34.72 -0.42
CA TRP A 27 23.83 34.06 0.87
C TRP A 27 22.50 33.29 0.87
N VAL A 28 22.06 32.76 -0.28
CA VAL A 28 21.11 31.64 -0.24
C VAL A 28 21.97 30.39 -0.03
N SER A 29 22.02 29.92 1.22
CA SER A 29 22.43 28.55 1.49
C SER A 29 21.55 27.66 0.62
N GLN A 30 22.10 27.15 -0.49
CA GLN A 30 21.53 26.02 -1.18
C GLN A 30 21.60 24.86 -0.20
N LYS A 31 20.52 24.68 0.59
CA LYS A 31 20.24 23.39 1.21
C LYS A 31 20.22 22.40 0.06
N THR A 32 21.23 21.54 0.00
CA THR A 32 21.18 20.30 -0.74
C THR A 32 19.83 19.64 -0.41
N ALA A 33 18.98 19.42 -1.42
CA ALA A 33 17.67 18.82 -1.22
C ALA A 33 17.85 17.48 -0.51
N ALA A 34 17.36 17.38 0.72
CA ALA A 34 17.35 16.13 1.44
C ALA A 34 16.46 15.14 0.68
N ALA A 35 16.86 13.88 0.61
CA ALA A 35 16.07 12.85 -0.04
C ALA A 35 14.75 12.65 0.73
N ALA A 36 13.63 12.51 0.01
CA ALA A 36 12.27 12.48 0.57
C ALA A 36 12.06 11.35 1.59
N SER A 37 11.40 11.63 2.71
CA SER A 37 11.14 10.63 3.76
C SER A 37 10.10 9.58 3.37
N VAL A 38 9.90 8.60 4.27
CA VAL A 38 8.78 7.65 4.26
C VAL A 38 7.45 8.32 4.04
N TYR A 39 7.18 9.24 4.94
CA TYR A 39 5.88 9.81 5.08
C TYR A 39 5.62 10.82 3.97
N GLN A 40 6.64 11.56 3.53
CA GLN A 40 6.55 12.40 2.32
C GLN A 40 6.21 11.57 1.07
N THR A 41 6.87 10.42 0.86
CA THR A 41 6.58 9.59 -0.31
C THR A 41 5.17 9.00 -0.26
N ARG A 42 4.75 8.47 0.89
CA ARG A 42 3.39 7.93 1.07
C ARG A 42 2.33 9.00 0.82
N PHE A 43 2.53 10.22 1.32
CA PHE A 43 1.68 11.37 1.01
C PHE A 43 1.59 11.60 -0.50
N MET A 44 2.73 11.69 -1.20
CA MET A 44 2.74 11.92 -2.65
C MET A 44 2.09 10.77 -3.44
N GLN A 45 2.20 9.52 -2.96
CA GLN A 45 1.53 8.37 -3.55
C GLN A 45 0.02 8.47 -3.39
N LEU A 46 -0.48 8.74 -2.20
CA LEU A 46 -1.92 8.94 -1.95
C LEU A 46 -2.46 10.14 -2.72
N TYR A 47 -1.72 11.25 -2.76
CA TYR A 47 -2.06 12.40 -3.59
C TYR A 47 -2.26 11.97 -5.05
N ASN A 48 -1.30 11.25 -5.63
CA ASN A 48 -1.40 10.79 -7.01
C ASN A 48 -2.58 9.83 -7.22
N GLN A 49 -2.89 8.97 -6.24
CA GLN A 49 -4.06 8.09 -6.29
C GLN A 49 -5.37 8.88 -6.26
N ILE A 50 -5.49 9.87 -5.37
CA ILE A 50 -6.67 10.73 -5.26
C ILE A 50 -6.87 11.55 -6.53
N LYS A 51 -5.79 12.09 -7.11
CA LYS A 51 -5.83 12.94 -8.31
C LYS A 51 -5.90 12.16 -9.62
N ASN A 52 -5.73 10.84 -9.61
CA ASN A 52 -5.78 10.03 -10.81
C ASN A 52 -7.24 9.95 -11.35
N PRO A 53 -7.53 10.46 -12.57
CA PRO A 53 -8.87 10.38 -13.12
C PRO A 53 -9.41 8.95 -13.27
N ALA A 54 -8.52 7.96 -13.42
CA ALA A 54 -8.93 6.55 -13.50
C ALA A 54 -9.49 6.00 -12.17
N ASN A 55 -9.22 6.67 -11.05
CA ASN A 55 -9.72 6.26 -9.74
C ASN A 55 -11.09 6.85 -9.41
N GLY A 56 -11.53 7.92 -10.08
CA GLY A 56 -12.92 8.39 -10.02
C GLY A 56 -13.31 9.27 -8.82
N TYR A 57 -12.35 9.82 -8.05
CA TYR A 57 -12.65 10.76 -6.95
C TYR A 57 -13.28 12.09 -7.39
N PHE A 58 -13.09 12.48 -8.66
CA PHE A 58 -13.55 13.75 -9.20
C PHE A 58 -14.49 13.52 -10.38
N SER A 59 -15.49 14.38 -10.52
CA SER A 59 -16.35 14.46 -11.70
C SER A 59 -15.58 14.99 -12.93
N PRO A 60 -16.15 14.87 -14.14
CA PRO A 60 -15.60 15.49 -15.35
C PRO A 60 -15.40 17.01 -15.25
N GLU A 61 -16.21 17.70 -14.42
CA GLU A 61 -16.10 19.13 -14.13
C GLU A 61 -15.00 19.46 -13.10
N GLY A 62 -14.27 18.44 -12.61
CA GLY A 62 -13.20 18.58 -11.62
C GLY A 62 -13.70 18.82 -10.20
N ILE A 63 -14.94 18.43 -9.89
CA ILE A 63 -15.56 18.54 -8.58
C ILE A 63 -15.28 17.25 -7.80
N PRO A 64 -14.73 17.28 -6.57
CA PRO A 64 -14.57 16.06 -5.79
C PRO A 64 -15.94 15.51 -5.41
N TYR A 65 -16.17 14.21 -5.55
CA TYR A 65 -17.35 13.55 -4.97
C TYR A 65 -17.17 13.34 -3.47
N HIS A 66 -18.25 13.02 -2.77
CA HIS A 66 -18.18 12.53 -1.39
C HIS A 66 -17.40 11.21 -1.33
N SER A 67 -17.68 10.30 -2.26
CA SER A 67 -16.96 9.02 -2.43
C SER A 67 -16.94 8.56 -3.88
N ILE A 68 -16.00 7.65 -4.20
CA ILE A 68 -15.99 6.97 -5.51
C ILE A 68 -17.26 6.11 -5.68
N GLU A 69 -17.66 5.39 -4.63
CA GLU A 69 -18.84 4.55 -4.67
C GLU A 69 -20.11 5.40 -4.56
N THR A 70 -21.14 5.04 -5.32
CA THR A 70 -22.40 5.77 -5.43
C THR A 70 -23.44 5.35 -4.36
N LEU A 71 -23.53 4.06 -4.04
CA LEU A 71 -24.44 3.54 -3.00
C LEU A 71 -23.83 3.73 -1.60
N ILE A 72 -24.07 4.91 -1.03
CA ILE A 72 -23.70 5.29 0.32
C ILE A 72 -24.68 6.34 0.85
N SER A 73 -24.98 6.29 2.15
CA SER A 73 -25.80 7.27 2.85
C SER A 73 -25.32 7.38 4.30
N GLU A 74 -25.03 8.60 4.76
CA GLU A 74 -24.49 8.88 6.10
C GLU A 74 -24.61 10.35 6.54
N ALA A 75 -24.55 11.29 5.59
CA ALA A 75 -24.92 12.69 5.74
C ALA A 75 -25.36 13.25 4.38
N PRO A 76 -24.52 13.22 3.33
CA PRO A 76 -25.05 13.05 1.99
C PRO A 76 -25.67 11.65 1.90
N ASP A 77 -26.67 11.52 1.05
CA ASP A 77 -27.47 10.32 0.90
C ASP A 77 -27.21 9.57 -0.42
N TYR A 78 -26.25 10.06 -1.21
CA TYR A 78 -25.72 9.43 -2.43
C TYR A 78 -24.26 9.85 -2.63
N GLY A 79 -23.39 8.91 -3.03
CA GLY A 79 -21.94 9.12 -2.99
C GLY A 79 -21.36 10.12 -3.99
N HIS A 80 -22.06 10.37 -5.09
CA HIS A 80 -21.69 11.42 -6.05
C HIS A 80 -22.38 12.76 -5.77
N MET A 81 -23.01 12.92 -4.62
CA MET A 81 -23.12 14.25 -4.03
C MET A 81 -21.73 14.72 -3.65
N THR A 82 -21.58 16.02 -3.44
CA THR A 82 -20.40 16.57 -2.77
C THR A 82 -20.82 17.55 -1.69
N THR A 83 -19.89 17.82 -0.79
CA THR A 83 -20.12 18.66 0.37
C THR A 83 -19.10 19.80 0.44
N SER A 84 -19.47 20.88 1.13
CA SER A 84 -18.51 21.93 1.50
C SER A 84 -17.34 21.34 2.29
N GLU A 85 -17.59 20.30 3.09
CA GLU A 85 -16.57 19.49 3.75
C GLU A 85 -15.56 18.93 2.73
N ALA A 86 -16.01 18.18 1.72
CA ALA A 86 -15.12 17.60 0.71
C ALA A 86 -14.25 18.67 0.02
N TYR A 87 -14.82 19.84 -0.30
CA TYR A 87 -14.06 20.98 -0.83
C TYR A 87 -13.02 21.50 0.15
N SER A 88 -13.37 21.67 1.43
CA SER A 88 -12.42 22.13 2.45
C SER A 88 -11.25 21.16 2.65
N TYR A 89 -11.50 19.84 2.56
CA TYR A 89 -10.45 18.82 2.54
C TYR A 89 -9.63 18.88 1.25
N TRP A 90 -10.25 19.11 0.09
CA TRP A 90 -9.50 19.25 -1.16
C TRP A 90 -8.48 20.39 -1.07
N LEU A 91 -8.85 21.53 -0.51
CA LEU A 91 -7.92 22.63 -0.26
C LEU A 91 -6.75 22.20 0.64
N TRP A 92 -7.01 21.39 1.68
CA TRP A 92 -5.97 20.90 2.58
C TRP A 92 -4.97 20.00 1.86
N LEU A 93 -5.48 19.07 1.04
CA LEU A 93 -4.66 18.20 0.21
C LEU A 93 -3.72 19.00 -0.69
N GLU A 94 -4.25 20.00 -1.41
CA GLU A 94 -3.46 20.82 -2.33
C GLU A 94 -2.50 21.75 -1.60
N THR A 95 -2.79 22.12 -0.35
CA THR A 95 -1.88 22.93 0.47
C THR A 95 -0.61 22.16 0.83
N LEU A 96 -0.74 20.91 1.30
CA LEU A 96 0.44 20.10 1.62
C LEU A 96 1.17 19.65 0.35
N TYR A 97 0.45 19.43 -0.75
CA TYR A 97 1.08 19.19 -2.04
C TYR A 97 1.89 20.41 -2.50
N GLY A 98 1.33 21.62 -2.40
CA GLY A 98 2.01 22.87 -2.74
C GLY A 98 3.26 23.09 -1.89
N TYR A 99 3.21 22.74 -0.60
CA TYR A 99 4.37 22.78 0.30
C TYR A 99 5.51 21.86 -0.17
N TYR A 100 5.22 20.60 -0.49
CA TYR A 100 6.26 19.64 -0.89
C TYR A 100 6.75 19.81 -2.32
N SER A 101 5.87 20.20 -3.24
CA SER A 101 6.18 20.33 -4.67
C SER A 101 6.69 21.72 -5.05
N GLY A 102 6.36 22.74 -4.25
CA GLY A 102 6.50 24.16 -4.62
C GLY A 102 5.45 24.65 -5.63
N ASP A 103 4.53 23.80 -6.08
CA ASP A 103 3.46 24.13 -7.04
C ASP A 103 2.15 24.46 -6.31
N TRP A 104 1.94 25.76 -6.09
CA TRP A 104 0.71 26.28 -5.48
C TRP A 104 -0.45 26.46 -6.47
N THR A 105 -0.25 26.22 -7.77
CA THR A 105 -1.31 26.44 -8.78
C THR A 105 -2.50 25.50 -8.59
N LYS A 106 -2.27 24.32 -7.98
CA LYS A 106 -3.33 23.35 -7.67
C LYS A 106 -4.27 23.84 -6.57
N LEU A 107 -3.73 24.50 -5.54
CA LEU A 107 -4.53 25.14 -4.49
C LEU A 107 -5.40 26.26 -5.07
N GLU A 108 -4.82 27.09 -5.96
CA GLU A 108 -5.56 28.14 -6.64
C GLU A 108 -6.68 27.59 -7.51
N ALA A 109 -6.42 26.51 -8.26
CA ALA A 109 -7.43 25.84 -9.09
C ALA A 109 -8.56 25.22 -8.24
N ALA A 110 -8.22 24.60 -7.11
CA ALA A 110 -9.21 24.06 -6.17
C ALA A 110 -10.11 25.16 -5.59
N TRP A 111 -9.52 26.29 -5.17
CA TRP A 111 -10.30 27.43 -4.69
C TRP A 111 -11.22 28.01 -5.77
N ASN A 112 -10.72 28.13 -7.00
CA ASN A 112 -11.53 28.63 -8.11
C ASN A 112 -12.69 27.66 -8.45
N ASN A 113 -12.47 26.34 -8.40
CA ASN A 113 -13.53 25.36 -8.58
C ASN A 113 -14.58 25.45 -7.46
N MET A 114 -14.15 25.57 -6.21
CA MET A 114 -15.04 25.80 -5.06
C MET A 114 -15.92 27.04 -5.25
N GLU A 115 -15.32 28.16 -5.63
CA GLU A 115 -16.05 29.41 -5.87
C GLU A 115 -17.02 29.33 -7.06
N THR A 116 -16.74 28.45 -8.03
CA THR A 116 -17.56 28.26 -9.23
C THR A 116 -18.79 27.38 -8.97
N TYR A 117 -18.63 26.31 -8.20
CA TYR A 117 -19.65 25.25 -8.13
C TYR A 117 -20.35 25.11 -6.80
N ILE A 118 -19.76 25.57 -5.68
CA ILE A 118 -20.34 25.37 -4.36
C ILE A 118 -20.56 26.65 -3.56
N ILE A 119 -19.87 27.74 -3.87
CA ILE A 119 -20.22 29.08 -3.35
C ILE A 119 -21.19 29.72 -4.36
N PRO A 120 -22.45 30.05 -4.00
CA PRO A 120 -23.37 30.77 -4.88
C PRO A 120 -22.96 32.24 -4.99
N SER A 121 -21.74 32.50 -5.46
CA SER A 121 -21.00 33.75 -5.31
C SER A 121 -21.47 34.85 -6.26
N ALA A 122 -22.13 34.49 -7.36
CA ALA A 122 -22.66 35.46 -8.30
C ALA A 122 -23.92 36.12 -7.74
N ALA A 123 -24.08 37.43 -7.96
CA ALA A 123 -25.31 38.14 -7.60
C ALA A 123 -26.56 37.50 -8.23
N ALA A 124 -26.41 36.87 -9.41
CA ALA A 124 -27.48 36.14 -10.08
C ALA A 124 -27.94 34.87 -9.33
N GLU A 125 -27.09 34.26 -8.50
CA GLU A 125 -27.40 33.06 -7.71
C GLU A 125 -28.02 33.40 -6.34
N GLN A 126 -27.97 34.68 -5.96
CA GLN A 126 -28.62 35.26 -4.77
C GLN A 126 -29.42 36.54 -5.17
N PRO A 127 -30.35 36.46 -6.13
CA PRO A 127 -30.84 37.61 -6.92
C PRO A 127 -31.59 38.68 -6.12
N THR A 128 -32.10 38.33 -4.94
CA THR A 128 -32.97 39.19 -4.13
C THR A 128 -32.38 39.50 -2.75
N MET A 129 -31.12 39.14 -2.49
CA MET A 129 -30.43 39.38 -1.20
C MET A 129 -30.38 40.88 -0.81
N ASN A 130 -30.43 41.76 -1.81
CA ASN A 130 -30.52 43.21 -1.67
C ASN A 130 -31.83 43.70 -0.99
N TYR A 131 -32.87 42.87 -0.92
CA TYR A 131 -34.12 43.15 -0.19
C TYR A 131 -34.08 42.70 1.28
N TYR A 132 -32.95 42.18 1.75
CA TYR A 132 -32.79 41.77 3.14
C TYR A 132 -32.99 42.91 4.12
N ASN A 133 -33.77 42.64 5.17
CA ASN A 133 -34.03 43.58 6.25
C ASN A 133 -33.29 43.14 7.54
N PRO A 134 -32.15 43.77 7.91
CA PRO A 134 -31.40 43.39 9.10
C PRO A 134 -32.12 43.70 10.42
N SER A 135 -33.19 44.52 10.41
CA SER A 135 -34.03 44.74 11.60
C SER A 135 -35.12 43.68 11.77
N SER A 136 -35.33 42.82 10.77
CA SER A 136 -36.20 41.65 10.84
C SER A 136 -35.62 40.52 9.97
N PRO A 137 -34.49 39.91 10.41
CA PRO A 137 -33.72 38.98 9.59
C PRO A 137 -34.48 37.79 9.02
N ALA A 138 -35.44 37.23 9.77
CA ALA A 138 -36.27 36.10 9.36
C ALA A 138 -37.57 36.03 10.18
N THR A 139 -38.53 35.22 9.72
CA THR A 139 -39.76 34.93 10.47
C THR A 139 -39.61 33.65 11.29
N TYR A 140 -39.96 33.70 12.57
CA TYR A 140 -39.88 32.55 13.46
C TYR A 140 -40.81 31.40 13.04
N ALA A 141 -40.26 30.18 13.04
CA ALA A 141 -40.97 28.92 13.10
C ALA A 141 -40.27 27.99 14.11
N ALA A 142 -41.04 27.26 14.89
CA ALA A 142 -40.50 26.29 15.83
C ALA A 142 -39.91 25.08 15.09
N GLU A 143 -38.77 24.56 15.55
CA GLU A 143 -38.39 23.20 15.21
C GLU A 143 -39.34 22.20 15.89
N LYS A 144 -39.36 20.96 15.43
CA LYS A 144 -40.18 19.89 16.00
C LYS A 144 -39.32 18.66 16.29
N PRO A 145 -39.70 17.85 17.30
CA PRO A 145 -38.96 16.65 17.64
C PRO A 145 -39.04 15.56 16.56
N TYR A 146 -40.06 15.55 15.70
CA TYR A 146 -40.22 14.55 14.63
C TYR A 146 -40.58 15.18 13.28
N PRO A 147 -40.14 14.57 12.15
CA PRO A 147 -40.55 15.00 10.81
C PRO A 147 -42.06 15.05 10.59
N ASP A 148 -42.79 14.18 11.28
CA ASP A 148 -44.25 14.05 11.26
C ASP A 148 -45.01 15.34 11.62
N GLN A 149 -44.39 16.21 12.42
CA GLN A 149 -45.00 17.46 12.89
C GLN A 149 -44.73 18.64 11.94
N TYR A 150 -44.01 18.40 10.85
CA TYR A 150 -43.81 19.36 9.77
C TYR A 150 -44.91 19.24 8.71
N PRO A 151 -45.27 20.33 7.99
CA PRO A 151 -44.63 21.65 7.99
C PRO A 151 -44.85 22.47 9.28
N SER A 152 -43.81 23.19 9.71
CA SER A 152 -43.90 24.08 10.88
C SER A 152 -44.48 25.45 10.51
N GLN A 153 -45.33 25.99 11.37
CA GLN A 153 -45.98 27.28 11.12
C GLN A 153 -44.97 28.43 11.23
N LEU A 154 -44.84 29.23 10.17
CA LEU A 154 -44.25 30.57 10.22
C LEU A 154 -45.21 31.46 11.00
N SER A 155 -45.01 31.54 12.32
CA SER A 155 -45.95 32.18 13.24
C SER A 155 -45.55 33.59 13.60
N GLY A 156 -44.25 33.91 13.51
CA GLY A 156 -43.71 35.16 14.06
C GLY A 156 -43.98 35.31 15.56
N GLN A 157 -44.22 34.18 16.27
CA GLN A 157 -44.54 34.18 17.71
C GLN A 157 -43.49 34.94 18.52
N TYR A 158 -42.21 34.79 18.14
CA TYR A 158 -41.12 35.57 18.69
C TYR A 158 -40.60 36.52 17.61
N SER A 159 -40.54 37.81 17.93
CA SER A 159 -39.88 38.80 17.07
C SER A 159 -38.40 38.45 16.95
N PRO A 160 -37.82 38.44 15.73
CA PRO A 160 -36.39 38.24 15.58
C PRO A 160 -35.62 39.44 16.17
N GLY A 161 -34.38 39.21 16.60
CA GLY A 161 -33.45 40.29 16.94
C GLY A 161 -32.90 41.01 15.71
N SER A 162 -32.06 42.02 15.93
CA SER A 162 -31.35 42.70 14.84
C SER A 162 -30.06 41.98 14.43
N ASP A 163 -29.78 41.99 13.13
CA ASP A 163 -28.51 41.57 12.55
C ASP A 163 -27.52 42.75 12.53
N PRO A 164 -26.44 42.71 13.33
CA PRO A 164 -25.47 43.79 13.38
C PRO A 164 -24.41 43.73 12.27
N LEU A 165 -24.34 42.66 11.47
CA LEU A 165 -23.26 42.42 10.51
C LEU A 165 -23.57 42.97 9.11
N ASP A 166 -24.83 43.00 8.67
CA ASP A 166 -25.19 43.37 7.29
C ASP A 166 -24.66 44.73 6.84
N ALA A 167 -24.77 45.76 7.69
CA ALA A 167 -24.25 47.09 7.37
C ALA A 167 -22.71 47.08 7.22
N GLU A 168 -22.03 46.27 8.04
CA GLU A 168 -20.58 46.11 8.01
C GLU A 168 -20.12 45.34 6.75
N MET A 169 -20.86 44.31 6.34
CA MET A 169 -20.62 43.57 5.08
C MET A 169 -20.77 44.49 3.87
N LYS A 170 -21.87 45.25 3.81
CA LYS A 170 -22.12 46.21 2.73
C LYS A 170 -21.03 47.28 2.65
N ALA A 171 -20.59 47.79 3.79
CA ALA A 171 -19.52 48.78 3.84
C ALA A 171 -18.17 48.22 3.35
N THR A 172 -17.89 46.94 3.63
CA THR A 172 -16.58 46.32 3.35
C THR A 172 -16.50 45.75 1.93
N TYR A 173 -17.57 45.12 1.45
CA TYR A 173 -17.59 44.40 0.16
C TYR A 173 -18.47 45.05 -0.90
N GLY A 174 -19.17 46.14 -0.57
CA GLY A 174 -20.10 46.85 -1.46
C GLY A 174 -21.44 46.11 -1.67
N ASN A 175 -21.63 44.97 -1.01
CA ASN A 175 -22.83 44.14 -1.11
C ASN A 175 -22.96 43.22 0.11
N ASN A 176 -24.07 42.47 0.16
CA ASN A 176 -24.33 41.49 1.21
C ASN A 176 -24.60 40.07 0.65
N GLN A 177 -24.13 39.73 -0.55
CA GLN A 177 -24.19 38.34 -1.00
C GLN A 177 -23.26 37.48 -0.17
N THR A 178 -23.80 36.40 0.40
CA THR A 178 -23.04 35.51 1.27
C THR A 178 -21.90 34.86 0.51
N TYR A 179 -20.68 34.96 1.04
CA TYR A 179 -19.51 34.29 0.49
C TYR A 179 -19.12 33.10 1.37
N LEU A 180 -20.02 32.12 1.42
CA LEU A 180 -19.85 30.83 2.11
C LEU A 180 -20.26 29.71 1.16
N MET A 181 -19.67 28.54 1.36
CA MET A 181 -20.08 27.35 0.61
C MET A 181 -21.51 26.95 0.97
N HIS A 182 -22.32 26.59 -0.02
CA HIS A 182 -23.48 25.75 0.26
C HIS A 182 -23.01 24.37 0.70
N TRP A 183 -23.68 23.75 1.67
CA TRP A 183 -23.19 22.50 2.25
C TRP A 183 -23.30 21.29 1.32
N LEU A 184 -24.25 21.24 0.38
CA LEU A 184 -24.52 20.05 -0.45
C LEU A 184 -24.79 20.41 -1.92
N VAL A 185 -24.16 19.65 -2.81
CA VAL A 185 -24.32 19.79 -4.27
C VAL A 185 -24.50 18.42 -4.91
N ASP A 186 -25.51 18.31 -5.77
CA ASP A 186 -25.71 17.18 -6.67
C ASP A 186 -24.84 17.37 -7.91
N VAL A 187 -23.64 16.80 -7.86
CA VAL A 187 -22.58 16.99 -8.87
C VAL A 187 -23.01 16.44 -10.23
N ASP A 188 -23.67 15.29 -10.22
CA ASP A 188 -24.07 14.56 -11.42
C ASP A 188 -25.48 14.90 -11.92
N ASN A 189 -26.18 15.83 -11.25
CA ASN A 189 -27.61 16.05 -11.45
C ASN A 189 -28.40 14.74 -11.37
N TRP A 190 -28.01 13.85 -10.45
CA TRP A 190 -28.61 12.54 -10.26
C TRP A 190 -30.09 12.65 -9.88
N TYR A 191 -30.43 13.62 -9.01
CA TYR A 191 -31.80 13.94 -8.65
C TYR A 191 -32.59 14.50 -9.83
N GLY A 192 -31.95 15.20 -10.76
CA GLY A 192 -32.60 15.69 -11.99
C GLY A 192 -33.25 17.06 -11.85
N TYR A 193 -32.98 17.80 -10.77
CA TYR A 193 -33.50 19.15 -10.58
C TYR A 193 -32.88 20.18 -11.54
N GLY A 194 -31.62 19.97 -11.90
CA GLY A 194 -30.81 20.96 -12.62
C GLY A 194 -30.45 22.19 -11.77
N ASN A 195 -29.57 23.02 -12.30
CA ASN A 195 -29.18 24.29 -11.67
C ASN A 195 -29.94 25.44 -12.34
N LEU A 196 -30.99 25.95 -11.68
CA LEU A 196 -31.89 26.95 -12.27
C LEU A 196 -31.20 28.28 -12.58
N LEU A 197 -30.40 28.79 -11.63
CA LEU A 197 -29.76 30.10 -11.72
C LEU A 197 -28.45 30.06 -12.49
N ASN A 198 -27.90 28.86 -12.71
CA ASN A 198 -26.79 28.64 -13.63
C ASN A 198 -26.97 27.33 -14.44
N PRO A 199 -27.85 27.32 -15.47
CA PRO A 199 -28.19 26.12 -16.23
C PRO A 199 -27.03 25.52 -17.04
N SER A 200 -25.92 26.24 -17.16
CA SER A 200 -24.71 25.71 -17.82
C SER A 200 -23.95 24.72 -16.94
N HIS A 201 -24.17 24.76 -15.63
CA HIS A 201 -23.56 23.83 -14.67
C HIS A 201 -24.41 22.57 -14.55
N LYS A 202 -23.75 21.41 -14.67
CA LYS A 202 -24.37 20.12 -14.33
C LYS A 202 -24.62 20.03 -12.82
N ALA A 203 -23.64 20.44 -12.04
CA ALA A 203 -23.71 20.50 -10.59
C ALA A 203 -24.84 21.42 -10.12
N ALA A 204 -25.76 20.86 -9.34
CA ALA A 204 -26.96 21.54 -8.86
C ALA A 204 -26.96 21.68 -7.34
N TYR A 205 -27.29 22.87 -6.85
CA TYR A 205 -27.48 23.10 -5.42
C TYR A 205 -28.75 22.40 -4.93
N ILE A 206 -28.61 21.56 -3.91
CA ILE A 206 -29.71 20.80 -3.32
C ILE A 206 -29.67 20.89 -1.79
N ASN A 207 -30.81 20.64 -1.16
CA ASN A 207 -30.93 20.51 0.28
C ASN A 207 -31.66 19.21 0.64
N THR A 208 -31.47 18.77 1.89
CA THR A 208 -32.12 17.58 2.45
C THR A 208 -32.71 17.91 3.83
N PHE A 209 -31.89 17.97 4.88
CA PHE A 209 -32.28 18.17 6.28
C PHE A 209 -33.01 19.50 6.50
N GLN A 210 -34.26 19.44 6.95
CA GLN A 210 -35.11 20.59 7.24
C GLN A 210 -36.12 20.36 8.39
N ARG A 211 -36.22 19.13 8.93
CA ARG A 211 -37.33 18.69 9.78
C ARG A 211 -36.91 18.16 11.17
N GLY A 212 -35.94 18.83 11.76
CA GLY A 212 -35.64 18.71 13.19
C GLY A 212 -34.81 17.49 13.57
N GLU A 213 -34.73 17.24 14.87
CA GLU A 213 -33.68 16.41 15.46
C GLU A 213 -33.77 14.91 15.17
N GLN A 214 -34.96 14.41 14.83
CA GLN A 214 -35.17 13.01 14.42
C GLN A 214 -35.16 12.80 12.91
N GLU A 215 -34.97 13.85 12.10
CA GLU A 215 -34.78 13.63 10.66
C GLU A 215 -33.38 13.09 10.40
N SER A 216 -33.26 11.76 10.35
CA SER A 216 -32.03 11.13 9.88
C SER A 216 -31.82 11.35 8.37
N VAL A 217 -30.62 11.01 7.88
CA VAL A 217 -30.30 11.02 6.44
C VAL A 217 -31.27 10.13 5.63
N TRP A 218 -31.85 9.11 6.26
CA TRP A 218 -32.78 8.17 5.64
C TRP A 218 -34.18 8.76 5.45
N GLU A 219 -34.54 9.74 6.28
CA GLU A 219 -35.89 10.29 6.38
C GLU A 219 -36.05 11.59 5.59
N ALA A 220 -34.94 12.25 5.23
CA ALA A 220 -34.92 13.50 4.50
C ALA A 220 -35.48 13.39 3.07
N ILE A 221 -36.05 14.50 2.59
CA ILE A 221 -36.59 14.63 1.23
C ILE A 221 -35.74 15.62 0.46
N ASP A 222 -35.01 15.15 -0.55
CA ASP A 222 -34.09 16.00 -1.31
C ASP A 222 -34.87 16.96 -2.19
N HIS A 223 -34.42 18.20 -2.26
CA HIS A 223 -35.11 19.26 -2.98
C HIS A 223 -34.13 20.31 -3.50
N PRO A 224 -34.47 21.01 -4.60
CA PRO A 224 -33.58 22.03 -5.14
C PRO A 224 -33.47 23.19 -4.16
N SER A 225 -32.25 23.70 -3.99
CA SER A 225 -32.00 24.95 -3.27
C SER A 225 -32.67 26.14 -3.97
N GLN A 226 -32.88 26.05 -5.29
CA GLN A 226 -33.51 27.06 -6.14
C GLN A 226 -34.89 26.55 -6.61
N ASP A 227 -35.90 26.65 -5.73
CA ASP A 227 -37.22 26.08 -5.95
C ASP A 227 -38.14 27.07 -6.72
N ASN A 228 -38.22 26.86 -8.04
CA ASN A 228 -39.17 27.55 -8.92
C ASN A 228 -40.53 26.87 -9.03
N LYS A 229 -40.79 25.83 -8.22
CA LYS A 229 -42.06 25.09 -8.14
C LYS A 229 -42.37 24.24 -9.37
N THR A 230 -41.37 23.95 -10.22
CA THR A 230 -41.48 22.98 -11.33
C THR A 230 -41.55 21.55 -10.80
N PHE A 231 -40.87 21.29 -9.68
CA PHE A 231 -40.91 20.04 -8.93
C PHE A 231 -41.67 20.23 -7.62
N GLY A 232 -41.90 19.15 -6.88
CA GLY A 232 -42.68 19.16 -5.66
C GLY A 232 -44.18 19.24 -5.92
N LYS A 233 -44.94 19.79 -4.97
CA LYS A 233 -46.39 19.95 -5.10
C LYS A 233 -46.72 21.11 -6.03
N ALA A 234 -47.70 20.92 -6.91
CA ALA A 234 -48.12 21.95 -7.86
C ALA A 234 -48.41 23.28 -7.15
N ASN A 235 -47.86 24.37 -7.70
CA ASN A 235 -47.91 25.75 -7.17
C ASN A 235 -47.19 26.02 -5.85
N GLU A 236 -46.73 25.00 -5.11
CA GLU A 236 -46.14 25.12 -3.77
C GLU A 236 -44.65 24.73 -3.73
N GLY A 237 -44.18 23.95 -4.70
CA GLY A 237 -42.83 23.38 -4.67
C GLY A 237 -42.69 22.37 -3.53
N PHE A 238 -41.51 22.31 -2.91
CA PHE A 238 -41.26 21.50 -1.72
C PHE A 238 -41.53 22.24 -0.41
N MET A 239 -41.68 23.58 -0.43
CA MET A 239 -41.77 24.40 0.79
C MET A 239 -42.86 23.95 1.76
N SER A 240 -44.01 23.52 1.26
CA SER A 240 -45.13 23.09 2.12
C SER A 240 -44.92 21.75 2.82
N LEU A 241 -43.76 21.08 2.62
CA LEU A 241 -43.29 20.01 3.48
C LEU A 241 -42.60 20.52 4.75
N PHE A 242 -42.04 21.73 4.71
CA PHE A 242 -41.14 22.26 5.74
C PHE A 242 -41.77 23.41 6.51
N THR A 243 -42.39 24.37 5.83
CA THR A 243 -43.02 25.54 6.43
C THR A 243 -44.45 25.70 5.98
N LYS A 244 -45.27 26.23 6.88
CA LYS A 244 -46.65 26.58 6.63
C LYS A 244 -46.82 28.08 6.83
N GLU A 245 -47.41 28.73 5.83
CA GLU A 245 -47.76 30.14 5.84
C GLU A 245 -49.23 30.32 5.40
N SER A 246 -49.77 31.53 5.54
CA SER A 246 -51.18 31.80 5.19
C SER A 246 -51.43 31.85 3.69
N GLN A 247 -50.38 32.09 2.90
CA GLN A 247 -50.42 32.14 1.44
C GLN A 247 -49.81 30.89 0.82
N THR A 248 -49.99 30.72 -0.48
CA THR A 248 -49.21 29.72 -1.22
C THR A 248 -47.74 30.16 -1.25
N PRO A 249 -46.76 29.27 -0.95
CA PRO A 249 -45.35 29.65 -0.97
C PRO A 249 -44.92 30.25 -2.32
N ALA A 250 -44.18 31.35 -2.23
CA ALA A 250 -43.52 31.93 -3.40
C ALA A 250 -42.38 31.02 -3.89
N ALA A 251 -42.09 31.10 -5.20
CA ALA A 251 -40.84 30.55 -5.73
C ALA A 251 -39.67 31.24 -5.03
N GLN A 252 -38.66 30.47 -4.62
CA GLN A 252 -37.61 30.98 -3.75
C GLN A 252 -36.31 30.19 -3.86
N TRP A 253 -35.22 30.82 -3.42
CA TRP A 253 -33.92 30.18 -3.29
C TRP A 253 -33.50 30.18 -1.81
N ARG A 254 -32.76 29.14 -1.38
CA ARG A 254 -32.15 29.07 -0.05
C ARG A 254 -30.87 28.25 -0.07
N TYR A 255 -29.87 28.69 0.67
CA TYR A 255 -28.63 27.97 0.88
C TYR A 255 -28.34 27.90 2.39
N THR A 256 -27.63 26.85 2.78
CA THR A 256 -27.20 26.59 4.15
C THR A 256 -25.72 26.23 4.08
N ASP A 257 -24.89 26.82 4.94
CA ASP A 257 -23.48 26.44 5.04
C ASP A 257 -23.30 25.23 5.99
N ALA A 258 -22.06 24.80 6.14
CA ALA A 258 -21.64 24.00 7.28
C ALA A 258 -20.42 24.71 7.87
N THR A 259 -20.57 25.30 9.07
CA THR A 259 -19.58 26.27 9.56
C THR A 259 -18.19 25.66 9.74
N ASP A 260 -18.12 24.35 10.03
CA ASP A 260 -16.85 23.64 10.19
C ASP A 260 -16.07 23.56 8.87
N ALA A 261 -16.76 23.45 7.73
CA ALA A 261 -16.17 23.37 6.40
C ALA A 261 -15.54 24.68 5.95
N ASP A 262 -16.29 25.78 6.03
CA ASP A 262 -15.77 27.12 5.73
C ASP A 262 -14.65 27.51 6.72
N ALA A 263 -14.77 27.14 8.00
CA ALA A 263 -13.69 27.32 8.97
C ALA A 263 -12.45 26.48 8.63
N ARG A 264 -12.61 25.23 8.18
CA ARG A 264 -11.50 24.37 7.72
C ARG A 264 -10.83 24.97 6.49
N ALA A 265 -11.57 25.55 5.55
CA ALA A 265 -10.98 26.27 4.41
C ALA A 265 -10.11 27.46 4.88
N VAL A 266 -10.53 28.21 5.89
CA VAL A 266 -9.72 29.28 6.50
C VAL A 266 -8.48 28.71 7.23
N GLN A 267 -8.62 27.66 8.02
CA GLN A 267 -7.52 26.95 8.69
C GLN A 267 -6.46 26.49 7.68
N VAL A 268 -6.90 25.94 6.56
CA VAL A 268 -6.03 25.50 5.47
C VAL A 268 -5.26 26.67 4.85
N ILE A 269 -5.92 27.80 4.57
CA ILE A 269 -5.22 28.98 4.03
C ILE A 269 -4.27 29.61 5.05
N PHE A 270 -4.57 29.49 6.35
CA PHE A 270 -3.61 29.84 7.40
C PHE A 270 -2.34 29.00 7.25
N TRP A 271 -2.47 27.66 7.18
CA TRP A 271 -1.31 26.79 6.99
C TRP A 271 -0.60 27.04 5.66
N ALA A 272 -1.32 27.19 4.55
CA ALA A 272 -0.73 27.50 3.25
C ALA A 272 0.16 28.75 3.36
N LYS A 273 -0.33 29.81 4.01
CA LYS A 273 0.43 31.04 4.25
C LYS A 273 1.67 30.79 5.11
N GLN A 274 1.56 30.05 6.21
CA GLN A 274 2.71 29.69 7.05
C GLN A 274 3.74 28.84 6.31
N LEU A 275 3.30 28.08 5.31
CA LEU A 275 4.14 27.20 4.48
C LEU A 275 4.66 27.88 3.21
N GLY A 276 4.42 29.17 3.02
CA GLY A 276 5.03 29.99 1.95
C GLY A 276 4.09 30.43 0.82
N PHE A 277 2.80 30.08 0.87
CA PHE A 277 1.81 30.59 -0.08
C PHE A 277 1.57 32.09 0.14
N ASN A 278 1.66 32.88 -0.94
CA ASN A 278 1.60 34.33 -0.87
C ASN A 278 0.64 35.00 -1.88
N ASN A 279 -0.22 34.23 -2.55
CA ASN A 279 -1.23 34.79 -3.44
C ASN A 279 -2.29 35.56 -2.64
N THR A 280 -2.18 36.88 -2.68
CA THR A 280 -3.04 37.80 -1.92
C THR A 280 -4.50 37.73 -2.34
N THR A 281 -4.81 37.29 -3.56
CA THR A 281 -6.19 37.15 -4.04
C THR A 281 -6.93 36.06 -3.27
N ILE A 282 -6.34 34.86 -3.20
CA ILE A 282 -6.93 33.73 -2.47
C ILE A 282 -6.95 34.02 -0.96
N ILE A 283 -5.86 34.59 -0.43
CA ILE A 283 -5.81 35.01 0.97
C ILE A 283 -6.94 35.98 1.31
N ASN A 284 -7.22 36.97 0.47
CA ASN A 284 -8.32 37.92 0.69
C ASN A 284 -9.70 37.27 0.55
N LYS A 285 -9.85 36.26 -0.32
CA LYS A 285 -11.08 35.46 -0.40
C LYS A 285 -11.30 34.64 0.88
N ALA A 286 -10.27 34.04 1.46
CA ALA A 286 -10.37 33.35 2.74
C ALA A 286 -10.74 34.31 3.90
N LYS A 287 -10.19 35.53 3.89
CA LYS A 287 -10.60 36.58 4.82
C LYS A 287 -12.09 36.91 4.68
N LYS A 288 -12.56 37.08 3.44
CA LYS A 288 -13.98 37.35 3.14
C LYS A 288 -14.87 36.20 3.61
N MET A 289 -14.49 34.96 3.37
CA MET A 289 -15.19 33.77 3.88
C MET A 289 -15.28 33.80 5.41
N GLY A 290 -14.16 34.01 6.09
CA GLY A 290 -14.12 34.15 7.56
C GLY A 290 -14.95 35.33 8.08
N ASP A 291 -15.16 36.37 7.29
CA ASP A 291 -16.01 37.50 7.66
C ASP A 291 -17.49 37.14 7.66
N TYR A 292 -17.97 36.50 6.58
CA TYR A 292 -19.34 36.00 6.46
C TYR A 292 -19.61 34.83 7.42
N LEU A 293 -18.62 34.02 7.76
CA LEU A 293 -18.73 32.92 8.70
C LEU A 293 -19.12 33.37 10.12
N ARG A 294 -18.97 34.67 10.44
CA ARG A 294 -19.50 35.24 11.70
C ARG A 294 -21.01 35.09 11.85
N TYR A 295 -21.78 34.93 10.76
CA TYR A 295 -23.21 34.60 10.89
C TYR A 295 -23.46 33.28 11.63
N GLY A 296 -22.52 32.32 11.57
CA GLY A 296 -22.57 31.10 12.36
C GLY A 296 -22.41 31.33 13.87
N MET A 297 -22.07 32.56 14.31
CA MET A 297 -21.94 32.93 15.72
C MET A 297 -23.23 33.47 16.34
N PHE A 298 -24.30 33.64 15.56
CA PHE A 298 -25.55 34.21 16.04
C PHE A 298 -26.60 33.14 16.31
N ASP A 299 -27.43 33.36 17.33
CA ASP A 299 -28.66 32.60 17.53
C ASP A 299 -29.52 32.57 16.25
N LYS A 300 -30.26 31.46 16.04
CA LYS A 300 -31.06 31.23 14.83
C LYS A 300 -31.94 32.42 14.43
N TYR A 301 -32.65 33.00 15.37
CA TYR A 301 -33.53 34.16 15.14
C TYR A 301 -33.02 35.41 15.86
N PHE A 302 -31.70 35.50 16.04
CA PHE A 302 -31.03 36.60 16.71
C PHE A 302 -31.61 36.88 18.10
N GLN A 303 -32.09 35.85 18.82
CA GLN A 303 -32.53 36.01 20.20
C GLN A 303 -31.32 36.22 21.12
N GLN A 304 -31.49 37.03 22.15
CA GLN A 304 -30.45 37.28 23.15
C GLN A 304 -30.03 35.96 23.81
N ILE A 305 -28.72 35.75 23.92
CA ILE A 305 -28.16 34.54 24.52
C ILE A 305 -28.62 34.41 25.99
N GLY A 306 -29.14 33.22 26.33
CA GLY A 306 -29.65 32.86 27.66
C GLY A 306 -31.04 33.40 28.01
N SER A 307 -31.65 34.23 27.16
CA SER A 307 -32.98 34.80 27.42
C SER A 307 -34.10 33.75 27.44
N SER A 308 -33.92 32.64 26.72
CA SER A 308 -34.90 31.55 26.61
C SER A 308 -34.92 30.61 27.83
N LYS A 309 -34.06 30.81 28.84
CA LYS A 309 -33.93 29.93 30.00
C LYS A 309 -35.26 29.58 30.68
N ASN A 310 -36.20 30.53 30.72
CA ASN A 310 -37.53 30.37 31.32
C ASN A 310 -38.66 30.18 30.28
N GLY A 311 -38.34 29.94 29.01
CA GLY A 311 -39.31 29.78 27.92
C GLY A 311 -39.80 31.08 27.29
N SER A 312 -39.18 32.22 27.62
CA SER A 312 -39.57 33.56 27.15
C SER A 312 -38.36 34.27 26.50
N PRO A 313 -37.97 33.89 25.28
CA PRO A 313 -36.83 34.51 24.60
C PRO A 313 -37.06 36.00 24.35
N VAL A 314 -35.98 36.77 24.33
CA VAL A 314 -35.98 38.21 24.08
C VAL A 314 -35.20 38.47 22.80
N ALA A 315 -35.76 39.28 21.91
CA ALA A 315 -35.10 39.72 20.69
C ALA A 315 -33.76 40.41 21.01
N GLY A 316 -32.68 39.96 20.36
CA GLY A 316 -31.36 40.56 20.53
C GLY A 316 -31.27 41.96 19.95
N ASN A 317 -30.38 42.76 20.51
CA ASN A 317 -30.00 44.08 20.02
C ASN A 317 -28.47 44.18 19.96
N GLY A 318 -27.94 44.54 18.79
CA GLY A 318 -26.50 44.54 18.55
C GLY A 318 -25.95 43.10 18.62
N LYS A 319 -24.92 42.88 19.44
CA LYS A 319 -24.20 41.60 19.53
C LYS A 319 -24.60 40.70 20.70
N ASN A 320 -25.67 41.02 21.44
CA ASN A 320 -26.07 40.20 22.59
C ASN A 320 -26.77 38.87 22.18
N SER A 321 -27.02 38.65 20.89
CA SER A 321 -27.44 37.39 20.28
C SER A 321 -26.26 36.58 19.70
N GLU A 322 -25.03 37.09 19.83
CA GLU A 322 -23.81 36.42 19.39
C GLU A 322 -23.28 35.50 20.52
N MET A 323 -23.21 34.21 20.25
CA MET A 323 -22.67 33.20 21.18
C MET A 323 -21.14 33.05 21.10
N TYR A 324 -20.51 33.61 20.06
CA TYR A 324 -19.07 33.49 19.75
C TYR A 324 -18.59 32.04 19.56
N LEU A 325 -19.50 31.11 19.28
CA LEU A 325 -19.22 29.73 18.88
C LEU A 325 -19.64 29.56 17.43
N LEU A 326 -19.06 28.60 16.73
CA LEU A 326 -19.60 28.16 15.44
C LEU A 326 -20.79 27.25 15.72
N ALA A 327 -22.00 27.75 15.50
CA ALA A 327 -23.21 26.94 15.52
C ALA A 327 -23.24 25.97 14.33
N TRP A 328 -24.19 25.04 14.26
CA TRP A 328 -24.19 24.02 13.18
C TRP A 328 -24.20 24.62 11.77
N TYR A 329 -24.91 25.72 11.57
CA TYR A 329 -25.07 26.38 10.28
C TYR A 329 -25.42 27.88 10.45
N THR A 330 -25.26 28.60 9.35
CA THR A 330 -26.06 29.76 8.98
C THR A 330 -26.80 29.44 7.67
N SER A 331 -27.98 30.01 7.49
CA SER A 331 -28.78 29.83 6.28
C SER A 331 -29.33 31.17 5.80
N TRP A 332 -29.46 31.31 4.49
CA TRP A 332 -29.96 32.52 3.84
C TRP A 332 -30.76 32.18 2.60
N GLY A 333 -31.74 33.02 2.28
CA GLY A 333 -32.63 32.80 1.14
C GLY A 333 -33.42 34.03 0.74
N GLY A 334 -34.18 33.92 -0.35
CA GLY A 334 -34.98 35.01 -0.88
C GLY A 334 -35.94 34.58 -1.98
N GLY A 335 -36.82 35.49 -2.39
CA GLY A 335 -37.79 35.23 -3.44
C GLY A 335 -37.15 35.11 -4.83
N LEU A 336 -37.79 34.36 -5.74
CA LEU A 336 -37.42 34.27 -7.15
C LEU A 336 -38.45 34.98 -8.04
N GLY A 337 -37.97 35.64 -9.10
CA GLY A 337 -38.83 36.25 -10.12
C GLY A 337 -39.63 37.46 -9.64
N GLN A 338 -40.66 37.80 -10.40
CA GLN A 338 -41.54 38.94 -10.12
C GLN A 338 -42.38 38.68 -8.86
N GLY A 339 -42.36 39.61 -7.88
CA GLY A 339 -42.99 39.40 -6.58
C GLY A 339 -42.08 38.74 -5.52
N GLY A 340 -40.79 38.56 -5.84
CA GLY A 340 -39.77 37.99 -4.96
C GLY A 340 -38.96 39.01 -4.16
N GLU A 341 -39.45 40.23 -3.95
CA GLU A 341 -38.73 41.35 -3.33
C GLU A 341 -38.53 41.21 -1.80
N TRP A 342 -37.96 40.09 -1.36
CA TRP A 342 -37.65 39.79 0.03
C TRP A 342 -36.45 38.83 0.13
N ALA A 343 -35.73 38.89 1.23
CA ALA A 343 -34.68 37.94 1.59
C ALA A 343 -34.56 37.82 3.12
N TRP A 344 -33.97 36.72 3.57
CA TRP A 344 -33.83 36.40 4.99
C TRP A 344 -32.45 35.79 5.30
N ARG A 345 -32.09 35.84 6.58
CA ARG A 345 -30.92 35.17 7.18
C ARG A 345 -31.28 34.61 8.54
N ILE A 346 -30.71 33.46 8.87
CA ILE A 346 -30.72 32.88 10.21
C ILE A 346 -29.30 32.44 10.57
N GLY A 347 -28.92 32.58 11.84
CA GLY A 347 -27.80 31.82 12.39
C GLY A 347 -28.25 30.40 12.75
N ALA A 348 -27.72 29.85 13.84
CA ALA A 348 -28.27 28.65 14.48
C ALA A 348 -28.11 28.73 15.99
N SER A 349 -29.07 28.16 16.73
CA SER A 349 -29.07 28.21 18.20
C SER A 349 -28.30 27.05 18.84
N HIS A 350 -27.94 26.03 18.06
CA HIS A 350 -27.31 24.80 18.53
C HIS A 350 -25.83 24.80 18.14
N ALA A 351 -24.95 24.78 19.14
CA ALA A 351 -23.51 24.72 18.95
C ALA A 351 -22.98 23.33 19.34
N HIS A 352 -22.37 22.66 18.37
CA HIS A 352 -21.73 21.36 18.56
C HIS A 352 -20.22 21.53 18.70
N GLN A 353 -19.59 20.83 19.64
CA GLN A 353 -18.15 20.97 19.89
C GLN A 353 -17.29 20.62 18.66
N ALA A 354 -17.71 19.63 17.87
CA ALA A 354 -16.98 19.19 16.67
C ALA A 354 -16.88 20.26 15.56
N TYR A 355 -17.76 21.27 15.59
CA TYR A 355 -17.80 22.33 14.58
C TYR A 355 -16.88 23.51 14.94
N GLN A 356 -16.37 23.57 16.17
CA GLN A 356 -15.47 24.65 16.56
C GLN A 356 -14.11 24.49 15.85
N ASN A 357 -13.52 25.60 15.45
CA ASN A 357 -12.22 25.63 14.78
C ASN A 357 -11.37 26.78 15.34
N PRO A 358 -10.62 26.53 16.43
CA PRO A 358 -9.90 27.59 17.10
C PRO A 358 -8.64 28.00 16.31
N VAL A 359 -8.17 27.21 15.34
CA VAL A 359 -7.10 27.63 14.40
C VAL A 359 -7.62 28.70 13.45
N ALA A 360 -8.81 28.51 12.87
CA ALA A 360 -9.46 29.53 12.05
C ALA A 360 -9.72 30.81 12.87
N ALA A 361 -10.21 30.68 14.11
CA ALA A 361 -10.42 31.81 14.99
C ALA A 361 -9.12 32.55 15.34
N TYR A 362 -8.02 31.83 15.57
CA TYR A 362 -6.69 32.42 15.74
C TYR A 362 -6.21 33.15 14.49
N ALA A 363 -6.40 32.55 13.31
CA ALA A 363 -6.02 33.11 12.03
C ALA A 363 -6.72 34.44 11.73
N LEU A 364 -8.03 34.50 12.01
CA LEU A 364 -8.90 35.64 11.73
C LEU A 364 -8.90 36.70 12.85
N GLY A 365 -8.63 36.29 14.10
CA GLY A 365 -8.70 37.18 15.27
C GLY A 365 -7.37 37.81 15.67
N THR A 366 -6.23 37.22 15.30
CA THR A 366 -4.92 37.67 15.79
C THR A 366 -4.01 38.19 14.69
N THR A 367 -3.18 39.18 15.01
CA THR A 367 -2.18 39.72 14.08
C THR A 367 -1.17 38.65 13.65
N ALA A 368 -0.81 37.74 14.56
CA ALA A 368 0.08 36.63 14.28
C ALA A 368 -0.54 35.59 13.33
N GLY A 369 -1.84 35.33 13.47
CA GLY A 369 -2.62 34.52 12.53
C GLY A 369 -2.65 35.12 11.12
N GLY A 370 -2.85 36.44 11.04
CA GLY A 370 -2.59 37.23 9.85
C GLY A 370 -3.57 37.01 8.68
N LEU A 371 -4.77 36.49 8.98
CA LEU A 371 -5.93 36.44 8.08
C LEU A 371 -7.07 37.34 8.60
N ILE A 372 -6.77 38.43 9.31
CA ILE A 372 -7.79 39.35 9.81
C ILE A 372 -8.63 39.92 8.64
N PRO A 373 -9.98 39.76 8.67
CA PRO A 373 -10.87 40.39 7.70
C PRO A 373 -10.84 41.92 7.80
N SER A 374 -11.17 42.60 6.71
CA SER A 374 -11.07 44.07 6.63
C SER A 374 -12.23 44.80 7.30
N SER A 375 -13.27 44.09 7.70
CA SER A 375 -14.45 44.69 8.30
C SER A 375 -14.20 45.14 9.74
N ALA A 376 -14.95 46.14 10.19
CA ALA A 376 -14.64 46.93 11.39
C ALA A 376 -14.53 46.10 12.68
N THR A 377 -15.32 45.04 12.83
CA THR A 377 -15.42 44.29 14.10
C THR A 377 -14.99 42.83 13.99
N ALA A 378 -14.62 42.34 12.81
CA ALA A 378 -14.27 40.94 12.61
C ALA A 378 -13.11 40.48 13.50
N GLN A 379 -12.06 41.31 13.65
CA GLN A 379 -10.90 40.94 14.49
C GLN A 379 -11.30 40.69 15.95
N SER A 380 -12.15 41.57 16.51
CA SER A 380 -12.59 41.45 17.90
C SER A 380 -13.51 40.24 18.10
N ASP A 381 -14.39 39.96 17.14
CA ASP A 381 -15.33 38.84 17.23
C ASP A 381 -14.60 37.51 17.16
N TRP A 382 -13.66 37.37 16.22
CA TRP A 382 -12.84 36.17 16.11
C TRP A 382 -11.88 35.99 17.29
N SER A 383 -11.39 37.09 17.89
CA SER A 383 -10.62 37.01 19.14
C SER A 383 -11.47 36.53 20.32
N ALA A 384 -12.71 37.01 20.43
CA ALA A 384 -13.67 36.55 21.42
C ALA A 384 -14.07 35.08 21.18
N SER A 385 -14.26 34.71 19.91
CA SER A 385 -14.59 33.35 19.50
C SER A 385 -13.47 32.37 19.80
N LEU A 386 -12.21 32.72 19.52
CA LEU A 386 -11.06 31.89 19.89
C LEU A 386 -11.08 31.51 21.37
N LYS A 387 -11.26 32.52 22.24
CA LYS A 387 -11.34 32.30 23.69
C LYS A 387 -12.56 31.44 24.04
N ARG A 388 -13.74 31.80 23.51
CA ARG A 388 -15.01 31.12 23.82
C ARG A 388 -14.99 29.64 23.41
N GLN A 389 -14.41 29.31 22.26
CA GLN A 389 -14.26 27.93 21.79
C GLN A 389 -13.37 27.11 22.73
N LEU A 390 -12.26 27.68 23.21
CA LEU A 390 -11.38 27.00 24.17
C LEU A 390 -12.03 26.81 25.54
N GLU A 391 -12.80 27.79 26.01
CA GLU A 391 -13.63 27.66 27.21
C GLU A 391 -14.69 26.55 27.02
N PHE A 392 -15.30 26.45 25.84
CA PHE A 392 -16.31 25.45 25.51
C PHE A 392 -15.74 24.03 25.54
N TYR A 393 -14.56 23.80 24.96
CA TYR A 393 -13.89 22.49 25.04
C TYR A 393 -13.54 22.09 26.48
N ASN A 394 -13.06 23.04 27.29
CA ASN A 394 -12.76 22.76 28.70
C ASN A 394 -14.03 22.49 29.51
N TRP A 395 -15.09 23.26 29.27
CA TRP A 395 -16.40 23.02 29.89
C TRP A 395 -16.96 21.64 29.55
N LEU A 396 -16.80 21.17 28.31
CA LEU A 396 -17.30 19.87 27.85
C LEU A 396 -16.34 18.72 28.10
N LEU A 397 -15.20 18.95 28.73
CA LEU A 397 -14.23 17.90 29.01
C LEU A 397 -14.77 16.98 30.11
N SER A 398 -15.02 15.72 29.80
CA SER A 398 -15.37 14.69 30.80
C SER A 398 -14.27 14.48 31.82
N ASN A 399 -14.64 13.82 32.91
CA ASN A 399 -13.71 13.41 33.95
C ASN A 399 -12.60 12.50 33.38
N GLU A 400 -12.92 11.65 32.40
CA GLU A 400 -11.94 10.77 31.74
C GLU A 400 -11.08 11.50 30.70
N GLY A 401 -11.64 12.43 29.92
CA GLY A 401 -10.88 13.24 28.94
C GLY A 401 -11.52 13.40 27.56
N ALA A 402 -12.66 12.76 27.27
CA ALA A 402 -13.45 13.00 26.05
C ALA A 402 -14.23 14.32 26.10
N ILE A 403 -14.68 14.83 24.96
CA ILE A 403 -15.44 16.08 24.83
C ILE A 403 -16.96 15.81 24.62
N GLY A 404 -17.80 16.27 25.54
CA GLY A 404 -19.27 16.18 25.46
C GLY A 404 -19.89 17.00 24.33
N GLY A 405 -21.15 16.76 23.97
CA GLY A 405 -21.74 17.24 22.71
C GLY A 405 -21.72 18.75 22.49
N GLY A 406 -22.41 19.51 23.32
CA GLY A 406 -22.46 20.95 23.13
C GLY A 406 -23.53 21.66 23.95
N ALA A 407 -24.08 22.73 23.37
CA ALA A 407 -25.11 23.54 24.04
C ALA A 407 -26.06 24.20 23.04
N THR A 408 -27.21 24.64 23.56
CA THR A 408 -28.22 25.36 22.78
C THR A 408 -28.73 26.61 23.49
N ASN A 409 -29.06 27.64 22.70
CA ASN A 409 -29.87 28.78 23.13
C ASN A 409 -31.38 28.55 22.92
N SER A 410 -31.77 27.50 22.21
CA SER A 410 -33.17 27.21 21.86
C SER A 410 -33.47 25.77 22.21
N TRP A 411 -33.85 25.53 23.48
CA TRP A 411 -34.23 24.20 23.93
C TRP A 411 -35.40 23.66 23.09
N ASN A 412 -35.29 22.41 22.64
CA ASN A 412 -36.18 21.75 21.67
C ASN A 412 -36.34 22.51 20.32
N GLY A 413 -35.46 23.48 20.03
CA GLY A 413 -35.55 24.35 18.87
C GLY A 413 -36.80 25.25 18.82
N SER A 414 -37.46 25.43 19.97
CA SER A 414 -38.65 26.27 20.13
C SER A 414 -38.51 27.32 21.24
N TYR A 415 -37.28 27.58 21.71
CA TYR A 415 -36.99 28.43 22.87
C TYR A 415 -37.79 28.03 24.11
N SER A 416 -38.02 26.72 24.30
CA SER A 416 -38.69 26.20 25.48
C SER A 416 -37.88 26.47 26.75
N ALA A 417 -38.54 26.49 27.90
CA ALA A 417 -37.87 26.60 29.19
C ALA A 417 -36.86 25.45 29.35
N TYR A 418 -35.71 25.79 29.91
CA TYR A 418 -34.66 24.82 30.16
C TYR A 418 -35.10 23.83 31.25
N PRO A 419 -34.70 22.54 31.18
CA PRO A 419 -34.93 21.61 32.26
C PRO A 419 -34.34 22.11 33.58
N THR A 420 -35.03 21.83 34.69
CA THR A 420 -34.53 22.21 36.02
C THR A 420 -33.19 21.54 36.29
N GLY A 421 -32.18 22.32 36.68
CA GLY A 421 -30.84 21.79 36.99
C GLY A 421 -29.96 21.49 35.77
N VAL A 422 -30.39 21.81 34.54
CA VAL A 422 -29.50 21.68 33.37
C VAL A 422 -28.29 22.60 33.52
N SER A 423 -27.11 22.09 33.21
CA SER A 423 -25.88 22.88 33.22
C SER A 423 -25.86 23.89 32.10
N THR A 424 -25.20 25.03 32.33
CA THR A 424 -25.15 26.11 31.35
C THR A 424 -23.74 26.61 31.04
N PHE A 425 -23.57 27.13 29.82
CA PHE A 425 -22.36 27.78 29.33
C PHE A 425 -22.72 29.14 28.74
N TYR A 426 -22.35 30.22 29.41
CA TYR A 426 -22.73 31.59 29.01
C TYR A 426 -24.25 31.76 28.76
N GLY A 427 -25.09 31.00 29.48
CA GLY A 427 -26.55 31.02 29.31
C GLY A 427 -27.12 30.02 28.30
N LEU A 428 -26.27 29.31 27.54
CA LEU A 428 -26.67 28.18 26.69
C LEU A 428 -26.86 26.92 27.54
N ALA A 429 -27.91 26.14 27.30
CA ALA A 429 -28.17 24.88 28.00
C ALA A 429 -27.36 23.73 27.40
N TYR A 430 -26.75 22.88 28.24
CA TYR A 430 -26.04 21.68 27.81
C TYR A 430 -26.93 20.73 26.99
N GLN A 431 -26.39 20.23 25.89
CA GLN A 431 -26.98 19.16 25.08
C GLN A 431 -25.95 18.04 24.88
N GLU A 432 -26.36 16.82 25.19
CA GLU A 432 -25.54 15.63 24.92
C GLU A 432 -25.36 15.40 23.41
N ASN A 433 -26.44 15.57 22.65
CA ASN A 433 -26.48 15.38 21.20
C ASN A 433 -27.10 16.63 20.55
N PRO A 434 -26.33 17.71 20.33
CA PRO A 434 -26.82 18.89 19.64
C PRO A 434 -27.30 18.56 18.21
N VAL A 435 -28.39 19.19 17.79
CA VAL A 435 -28.98 19.11 16.43
C VAL A 435 -29.66 17.79 16.08
N TYR A 436 -28.95 16.66 16.09
CA TYR A 436 -29.46 15.38 15.57
C TYR A 436 -29.44 14.28 16.64
N LEU A 437 -30.51 13.48 16.67
CA LEU A 437 -30.75 12.38 17.60
C LEU A 437 -30.85 11.00 16.92
N ASP A 438 -30.87 10.94 15.58
CA ASP A 438 -30.88 9.69 14.82
C ASP A 438 -29.77 9.64 13.74
N PRO A 439 -28.57 9.11 14.10
CA PRO A 439 -28.14 8.78 15.45
C PRO A 439 -27.86 10.05 16.28
N GLY A 440 -27.69 9.90 17.60
CA GLY A 440 -27.22 10.97 18.47
C GLY A 440 -25.91 11.56 17.95
N SER A 441 -25.90 12.87 17.69
CA SER A 441 -24.80 13.52 16.96
C SER A 441 -23.44 13.30 17.61
N ASN A 442 -23.31 13.34 18.94
CA ASN A 442 -22.01 13.17 19.64
C ASN A 442 -21.74 11.72 20.07
N THR A 443 -22.38 10.74 19.45
CA THR A 443 -22.11 9.31 19.69
C THR A 443 -20.97 8.78 18.82
N TRP A 444 -20.66 9.42 17.69
CA TRP A 444 -19.58 9.01 16.79
C TRP A 444 -18.21 9.53 17.25
N PHE A 445 -17.18 8.66 17.22
CA PHE A 445 -15.85 9.04 17.67
C PHE A 445 -15.11 9.99 16.70
N GLY A 446 -15.51 10.09 15.43
CA GLY A 446 -14.93 11.07 14.51
C GLY A 446 -15.12 12.52 14.97
N PHE A 447 -16.22 12.80 15.67
CA PHE A 447 -16.44 14.07 16.35
C PHE A 447 -15.58 14.27 17.59
N GLN A 448 -14.83 13.29 18.08
CA GLN A 448 -13.74 13.52 19.01
C GLN A 448 -12.46 13.92 18.28
N THR A 449 -12.12 13.21 17.20
CA THR A 449 -10.85 13.42 16.50
C THR A 449 -10.78 14.76 15.79
N TRP A 450 -11.79 15.10 14.97
CA TRP A 450 -11.79 16.33 14.16
C TRP A 450 -11.54 17.62 14.95
N PRO A 451 -12.26 17.91 16.05
CA PRO A 451 -12.01 19.12 16.83
C PRO A 451 -10.70 19.05 17.61
N MET A 452 -10.32 17.88 18.13
CA MET A 452 -9.12 17.76 18.97
C MET A 452 -7.84 17.81 18.15
N GLU A 453 -7.89 17.45 16.88
CA GLU A 453 -6.84 17.74 15.92
C GLU A 453 -6.60 19.25 15.81
N ARG A 454 -7.66 20.06 15.65
CA ARG A 454 -7.55 21.53 15.60
C ARG A 454 -7.06 22.13 16.93
N VAL A 455 -7.45 21.55 18.07
CA VAL A 455 -6.93 21.99 19.38
C VAL A 455 -5.45 21.63 19.53
N ALA A 456 -5.03 20.46 19.05
CA ALA A 456 -3.62 20.05 19.02
C ALA A 456 -2.79 20.99 18.11
N GLU A 457 -3.32 21.34 16.93
CA GLU A 457 -2.72 22.33 16.04
C GLU A 457 -2.54 23.67 16.75
N LEU A 458 -3.58 24.19 17.41
CA LEU A 458 -3.48 25.47 18.12
C LEU A 458 -2.46 25.40 19.27
N TYR A 459 -2.45 24.32 20.05
CA TYR A 459 -1.45 24.12 21.09
C TYR A 459 -0.03 24.19 20.50
N TYR A 460 0.21 23.52 19.37
CA TYR A 460 1.49 23.61 18.66
C TYR A 460 1.78 25.02 18.12
N ILE A 461 0.82 25.70 17.51
CA ILE A 461 0.97 27.08 16.98
C ILE A 461 1.40 28.03 18.11
N LEU A 462 0.69 28.00 19.23
CA LEU A 462 0.98 28.86 20.37
C LEU A 462 2.36 28.54 20.96
N ALA A 463 2.64 27.26 21.24
CA ALA A 463 3.94 26.82 21.76
C ALA A 463 5.10 27.23 20.84
N SER A 464 4.99 26.96 19.53
CA SER A 464 6.05 27.25 18.55
C SER A 464 6.25 28.75 18.30
N SER A 465 5.24 29.57 18.56
CA SER A 465 5.35 31.04 18.56
C SER A 465 5.97 31.61 19.84
N GLY A 466 6.23 30.78 20.86
CA GLY A 466 6.75 31.18 22.16
C GLY A 466 5.68 31.54 23.20
N ASP A 467 4.39 31.43 22.87
CA ASP A 467 3.30 31.58 23.85
C ASP A 467 3.11 30.29 24.64
N THR A 468 3.57 30.32 25.90
CA THR A 468 3.47 29.20 26.84
C THR A 468 2.73 29.57 28.13
N THR A 469 2.11 30.75 28.18
CA THR A 469 1.53 31.30 29.42
C THR A 469 0.16 31.95 29.25
N SER A 470 -0.28 32.25 28.03
CA SER A 470 -1.61 32.83 27.83
C SER A 470 -2.71 31.86 28.28
N GLN A 471 -3.88 32.40 28.66
CA GLN A 471 -5.03 31.54 28.99
C GLN A 471 -5.44 30.67 27.81
N ASN A 472 -5.32 31.16 26.58
CA ASN A 472 -5.62 30.37 25.38
C ASN A 472 -4.67 29.17 25.27
N PHE A 473 -3.37 29.38 25.50
CA PHE A 473 -2.39 28.29 25.55
C PHE A 473 -2.73 27.27 26.64
N LEU A 474 -2.99 27.74 27.87
CA LEU A 474 -3.29 26.86 29.00
C LEU A 474 -4.55 26.04 28.78
N MET A 475 -5.61 26.63 28.22
CA MET A 475 -6.86 25.94 27.91
C MET A 475 -6.70 24.92 26.78
N ALA A 476 -6.00 25.30 25.70
CA ALA A 476 -5.72 24.37 24.60
C ALA A 476 -4.90 23.18 25.09
N LYS A 477 -3.81 23.44 25.83
CA LYS A 477 -2.95 22.42 26.44
C LYS A 477 -3.74 21.49 27.37
N ASN A 478 -4.59 22.03 28.26
CA ASN A 478 -5.35 21.21 29.20
C ASN A 478 -6.30 20.25 28.49
N ALA A 479 -7.10 20.76 27.55
CA ALA A 479 -8.03 19.95 26.78
C ALA A 479 -7.31 18.84 26.00
N ILE A 480 -6.29 19.18 25.20
CA ILE A 480 -5.62 18.18 24.37
C ILE A 480 -4.80 17.17 25.19
N THR A 481 -4.17 17.60 26.29
CA THR A 481 -3.37 16.68 27.13
C THR A 481 -4.27 15.59 27.71
N LYS A 482 -5.42 15.97 28.28
CA LYS A 482 -6.38 15.00 28.85
C LYS A 482 -7.02 14.13 27.78
N TRP A 483 -7.33 14.69 26.62
CA TRP A 483 -7.92 13.92 25.52
C TRP A 483 -6.96 12.89 24.92
N ILE A 484 -5.67 13.24 24.78
CA ILE A 484 -4.65 12.29 24.29
C ILE A 484 -4.40 11.18 25.31
N ASP A 485 -4.36 11.50 26.60
CA ASP A 485 -4.23 10.52 27.69
C ASP A 485 -5.38 9.49 27.62
N TRP A 486 -6.63 9.96 27.53
CA TRP A 486 -7.82 9.11 27.40
C TRP A 486 -7.87 8.29 26.10
N SER A 487 -7.64 8.92 24.95
CA SER A 487 -7.84 8.27 23.64
C SER A 487 -6.83 7.16 23.36
N ILE A 488 -5.60 7.28 23.88
CA ILE A 488 -4.54 6.27 23.72
C ILE A 488 -4.94 4.95 24.39
N ASP A 489 -5.66 5.00 25.52
CA ASP A 489 -6.07 3.79 26.24
C ASP A 489 -7.01 2.88 25.42
N TYR A 490 -7.72 3.44 24.44
CA TYR A 490 -8.64 2.71 23.57
C TYR A 490 -8.10 2.50 22.15
N THR A 491 -6.82 2.78 21.92
CA THR A 491 -6.18 2.64 20.61
C THR A 491 -5.27 1.42 20.60
N PHE A 492 -5.43 0.58 19.59
CA PHE A 492 -4.69 -0.68 19.46
C PHE A 492 -3.99 -0.76 18.11
N VAL A 493 -2.72 -1.17 18.14
CA VAL A 493 -1.92 -1.47 16.93
C VAL A 493 -1.35 -2.87 17.05
N ASN A 494 -1.47 -3.66 15.97
CA ASN A 494 -1.12 -5.08 15.92
C ASN A 494 -1.83 -5.95 16.96
N LYS A 495 -2.95 -5.45 17.50
CA LYS A 495 -3.77 -6.07 18.53
C LYS A 495 -5.23 -5.77 18.24
N ARG A 496 -6.10 -6.72 18.57
CA ARG A 496 -7.55 -6.56 18.48
C ARG A 496 -8.15 -6.48 19.88
N PRO A 497 -8.90 -5.42 20.22
CA PRO A 497 -9.59 -5.33 21.50
C PRO A 497 -10.72 -6.35 21.58
N VAL A 498 -10.97 -6.87 22.78
CA VAL A 498 -12.12 -7.73 23.05
C VAL A 498 -13.33 -6.84 23.35
N SER A 499 -14.44 -7.08 22.66
CA SER A 499 -15.73 -6.40 22.90
C SER A 499 -16.90 -7.39 22.90
N ASP A 500 -18.00 -7.01 23.54
CA ASP A 500 -19.26 -7.76 23.48
C ASP A 500 -20.12 -7.37 22.25
N SER A 501 -21.23 -8.08 22.04
CA SER A 501 -22.14 -7.83 20.91
C SER A 501 -22.86 -6.47 20.95
N SER A 502 -22.78 -5.75 22.08
CA SER A 502 -23.31 -4.39 22.24
C SER A 502 -22.21 -3.34 22.09
N GLY A 503 -20.99 -3.76 21.71
CA GLY A 503 -19.84 -2.91 21.44
C GLY A 503 -19.08 -2.42 22.67
N TYR A 504 -19.36 -2.92 23.88
CA TYR A 504 -18.58 -2.54 25.06
C TYR A 504 -17.22 -3.24 25.04
N TYR A 505 -16.15 -2.51 25.33
CA TYR A 505 -14.83 -3.10 25.59
C TYR A 505 -14.88 -3.97 26.85
N LEU A 506 -14.16 -5.08 26.84
CA LEU A 506 -14.07 -6.01 27.97
C LEU A 506 -12.67 -6.01 28.58
N ASN A 507 -12.58 -6.15 29.90
CA ASN A 507 -11.32 -6.38 30.60
C ASN A 507 -10.92 -7.87 30.56
N ALA A 508 -9.79 -8.23 31.19
CA ALA A 508 -9.27 -9.60 31.20
C ALA A 508 -10.19 -10.62 31.90
N SER A 509 -11.11 -10.19 32.76
CA SER A 509 -12.13 -11.04 33.41
C SER A 509 -13.45 -11.11 32.62
N GLY A 510 -13.54 -10.49 31.44
CA GLY A 510 -14.74 -10.46 30.60
C GLY A 510 -15.82 -9.48 31.05
N GLN A 511 -15.49 -8.55 31.95
CA GLN A 511 -16.42 -7.51 32.43
C GLN A 511 -16.35 -6.27 31.54
N ARG A 512 -17.49 -5.59 31.36
CA ARG A 512 -17.56 -4.33 30.61
C ARG A 512 -16.71 -3.24 31.27
N VAL A 513 -15.95 -2.52 30.45
CA VAL A 513 -15.28 -1.27 30.82
C VAL A 513 -16.26 -0.12 30.58
N LEU A 514 -16.66 0.57 31.65
CA LEU A 514 -17.72 1.58 31.65
C LEU A 514 -17.16 2.99 31.91
N GLY A 515 -16.06 3.34 31.22
CA GLY A 515 -15.31 4.57 31.46
C GLY A 515 -14.25 4.45 32.56
N GLY A 516 -13.95 5.56 33.23
CA GLY A 516 -12.92 5.67 34.26
C GLY A 516 -11.50 5.94 33.72
N LEU A 517 -10.61 6.35 34.64
CA LEU A 517 -9.21 6.64 34.33
C LEU A 517 -8.39 5.35 34.27
N ASN A 518 -7.46 5.26 33.31
CA ASN A 518 -6.57 4.11 33.10
C ASN A 518 -7.32 2.76 32.92
N PRO A 519 -8.31 2.66 32.02
CA PRO A 519 -9.03 1.43 31.76
C PRO A 519 -8.07 0.32 31.30
N THR A 520 -8.28 -0.90 31.79
CA THR A 520 -7.55 -2.09 31.31
C THR A 520 -8.43 -2.90 30.37
N ILE A 521 -8.08 -2.89 29.08
CA ILE A 521 -8.85 -3.55 28.03
C ILE A 521 -8.14 -4.84 27.59
N ALA A 522 -8.87 -5.95 27.57
CA ALA A 522 -8.37 -7.21 27.03
C ALA A 522 -8.16 -7.09 25.53
N SER A 523 -7.08 -7.68 25.02
CA SER A 523 -6.79 -7.73 23.60
C SER A 523 -6.10 -9.03 23.20
N THR A 524 -6.25 -9.41 21.94
CA THR A 524 -5.55 -10.54 21.32
C THR A 524 -4.54 -10.03 20.29
N SER A 525 -3.46 -10.78 20.04
CA SER A 525 -2.53 -10.45 18.96
C SER A 525 -3.26 -10.45 17.62
N ALA A 526 -3.08 -9.40 16.84
CA ALA A 526 -3.65 -9.24 15.50
C ALA A 526 -2.70 -8.42 14.62
N PRO A 527 -1.56 -8.99 14.18
CA PRO A 527 -0.57 -8.26 13.38
C PRO A 527 -1.17 -7.70 12.09
N GLY A 528 -0.90 -6.41 11.81
CA GLY A 528 -1.46 -5.70 10.66
C GLY A 528 -2.83 -5.06 10.89
N GLU A 529 -3.41 -5.19 12.09
CA GLU A 529 -4.65 -4.49 12.46
C GLU A 529 -4.39 -3.24 13.27
N PHE A 530 -5.20 -2.22 13.05
CA PHE A 530 -5.40 -1.12 13.98
C PHE A 530 -6.86 -1.13 14.44
N TRP A 531 -7.11 -0.64 15.65
CA TRP A 531 -8.45 -0.39 16.16
C TRP A 531 -8.46 0.92 16.93
N VAL A 532 -9.41 1.79 16.59
CA VAL A 532 -9.73 3.03 17.30
C VAL A 532 -11.16 2.95 17.81
N PRO A 533 -11.57 3.78 18.78
CA PRO A 533 -12.99 3.86 19.14
C PRO A 533 -13.86 4.21 17.93
N GLY A 534 -15.05 3.63 17.86
CA GLY A 534 -16.06 3.98 16.86
C GLY A 534 -17.18 4.85 17.45
N GLY A 535 -17.41 4.77 18.76
CA GLY A 535 -18.38 5.65 19.40
C GLY A 535 -18.31 5.70 20.92
N GLN A 536 -19.25 6.43 21.50
CA GLN A 536 -19.30 6.71 22.93
C GLN A 536 -20.73 6.86 23.46
N GLU A 537 -20.89 6.59 24.75
CA GLU A 537 -22.09 6.85 25.54
C GLU A 537 -21.74 7.86 26.65
N TRP A 538 -22.68 8.74 26.97
CA TRP A 538 -22.49 9.81 27.96
C TRP A 538 -23.37 9.60 29.18
N SER A 539 -22.89 10.04 30.34
CA SER A 539 -23.72 10.11 31.55
C SER A 539 -23.33 11.31 32.43
N GLY A 540 -24.31 11.86 33.11
CA GLY A 540 -24.15 13.10 33.87
C GLY A 540 -24.15 14.35 32.99
N GLN A 541 -23.65 15.45 33.53
CA GLN A 541 -23.52 16.74 32.84
C GLN A 541 -22.24 17.42 33.30
N PRO A 542 -21.61 18.27 32.46
CA PRO A 542 -20.53 19.14 32.94
C PRO A 542 -21.07 20.07 34.03
N ASP A 543 -20.22 20.59 34.92
CA ASP A 543 -20.65 21.63 35.86
C ASP A 543 -21.00 22.93 35.09
N THR A 544 -21.89 23.76 35.62
CA THR A 544 -22.18 25.06 34.99
C THR A 544 -20.91 25.91 34.90
N TRP A 545 -20.61 26.39 33.69
CA TRP A 545 -19.39 27.16 33.43
C TRP A 545 -19.43 28.54 34.10
N ASN A 546 -18.32 28.91 34.73
CA ASN A 546 -18.12 30.24 35.30
C ASN A 546 -16.86 30.90 34.72
N SER A 547 -15.71 30.23 34.87
CA SER A 547 -14.44 30.63 34.27
C SER A 547 -13.46 29.46 34.26
N TYR A 548 -12.40 29.56 33.44
CA TYR A 548 -11.33 28.57 33.45
C TYR A 548 -10.61 28.46 34.81
N ALA A 549 -10.48 29.56 35.55
CA ALA A 549 -9.83 29.57 36.87
C ALA A 549 -10.60 28.78 37.94
N THR A 550 -11.91 28.58 37.72
CA THR A 550 -12.82 27.84 38.59
C THR A 550 -13.27 26.52 37.98
N PHE A 551 -12.62 26.07 36.89
CA PHE A 551 -12.96 24.82 36.23
C PHE A 551 -12.69 23.64 37.18
N THR A 552 -13.73 22.83 37.42
CA THR A 552 -13.73 21.74 38.42
C THR A 552 -13.10 20.46 37.92
N GLY A 553 -12.92 20.31 36.60
CA GLY A 553 -12.59 19.04 35.97
C GLY A 553 -13.81 18.13 35.71
N ASN A 554 -15.02 18.60 36.00
CA ASN A 554 -16.29 17.89 35.78
C ASN A 554 -16.34 16.45 36.33
N PRO A 555 -16.18 16.26 37.66
CA PRO A 555 -16.07 14.91 38.25
C PRO A 555 -17.33 14.04 38.10
N ASN A 556 -18.49 14.62 37.77
CA ASN A 556 -19.75 13.91 37.58
C ASN A 556 -20.13 13.73 36.10
N PHE A 557 -19.24 14.10 35.17
CA PHE A 557 -19.50 14.00 33.75
C PHE A 557 -18.63 12.92 33.13
N HIS A 558 -19.26 11.84 32.65
CA HIS A 558 -18.57 10.62 32.31
C HIS A 558 -18.82 10.19 30.86
N VAL A 559 -17.79 9.59 30.27
CA VAL A 559 -17.86 8.91 28.97
C VAL A 559 -17.64 7.41 29.14
N THR A 560 -18.44 6.61 28.45
CA THR A 560 -18.17 5.18 28.20
C THR A 560 -17.82 5.01 26.73
N THR A 561 -16.56 4.73 26.43
CA THR A 561 -16.06 4.48 25.07
C THR A 561 -16.50 3.09 24.59
N LYS A 562 -16.91 2.97 23.33
CA LYS A 562 -17.49 1.74 22.74
C LYS A 562 -17.16 1.58 21.26
N ASN A 563 -17.65 0.47 20.70
CA ASN A 563 -17.72 0.15 19.28
C ASN A 563 -16.32 0.20 18.62
N PRO A 564 -15.37 -0.68 18.98
CA PRO A 564 -14.06 -0.69 18.33
C PRO A 564 -14.22 -0.75 16.81
N SER A 565 -13.53 0.15 16.11
CA SER A 565 -13.68 0.38 14.68
C SER A 565 -12.32 0.45 13.96
N GLN A 566 -12.37 0.37 12.64
CA GLN A 566 -11.22 0.55 11.75
C GLN A 566 -11.48 1.68 10.75
N ASP A 567 -12.20 2.73 11.16
CA ASP A 567 -12.51 3.88 10.32
C ASP A 567 -11.21 4.63 9.96
N VAL A 568 -10.88 4.63 8.66
CA VAL A 568 -9.63 5.19 8.14
C VAL A 568 -9.62 6.72 8.18
N GLY A 569 -10.78 7.36 8.01
CA GLY A 569 -10.87 8.82 8.07
C GLY A 569 -10.65 9.33 9.49
N VAL A 570 -11.32 8.69 10.45
CA VAL A 570 -11.11 8.92 11.89
C VAL A 570 -9.66 8.65 12.27
N LEU A 571 -9.05 7.57 11.75
CA LEU A 571 -7.64 7.26 11.97
C LEU A 571 -6.72 8.38 11.48
N GLY A 572 -6.88 8.86 10.25
CA GLY A 572 -6.03 9.91 9.68
C GLY A 572 -6.11 11.21 10.46
N ASN A 573 -7.29 11.57 10.95
CA ASN A 573 -7.45 12.73 11.80
C ASN A 573 -6.84 12.52 13.20
N TYR A 574 -7.04 11.35 13.81
CA TYR A 574 -6.45 11.01 15.10
C TYR A 574 -4.91 11.07 15.08
N ILE A 575 -4.29 10.55 14.01
CA ILE A 575 -2.84 10.61 13.82
C ILE A 575 -2.34 12.05 13.77
N LYS A 576 -3.06 12.96 13.09
CA LYS A 576 -2.71 14.39 13.08
C LYS A 576 -2.79 14.98 14.49
N ALA A 577 -3.86 14.70 15.25
CA ALA A 577 -3.97 15.15 16.64
C ALA A 577 -2.77 14.68 17.50
N LEU A 578 -2.39 13.41 17.41
CA LEU A 578 -1.21 12.84 18.08
C LEU A 578 0.09 13.54 17.65
N SER A 579 0.24 13.80 16.35
CA SER A 579 1.45 14.41 15.75
C SER A 579 1.63 15.87 16.18
N PHE A 580 0.58 16.68 16.06
CA PHE A 580 0.59 18.08 16.50
C PHE A 580 0.75 18.19 18.00
N PHE A 581 0.09 17.33 18.80
CA PHE A 581 0.29 17.30 20.24
C PHE A 581 1.75 17.01 20.59
N ALA A 582 2.34 15.94 20.03
CA ALA A 582 3.74 15.62 20.26
C ALA A 582 4.67 16.78 19.88
N ALA A 583 4.47 17.38 18.69
CA ALA A 583 5.23 18.54 18.26
C ALA A 583 5.06 19.75 19.19
N GLY A 584 3.84 20.00 19.68
CA GLY A 584 3.53 21.05 20.65
C GLY A 584 4.29 20.87 21.96
N THR A 585 4.34 19.64 22.50
CA THR A 585 5.10 19.36 23.74
C THR A 585 6.60 19.61 23.56
N LYS A 586 7.14 19.32 22.38
CA LYS A 586 8.53 19.57 22.03
C LYS A 586 8.82 21.06 21.86
N SER A 587 7.94 21.80 21.19
CA SER A 587 8.06 23.25 21.05
C SER A 587 7.98 23.96 22.41
N GLU A 588 7.11 23.48 23.32
CA GLU A 588 6.98 24.05 24.67
C GLU A 588 8.22 23.80 25.54
N SER A 589 8.71 22.55 25.58
CA SER A 589 9.69 22.12 26.59
C SER A 589 11.10 21.84 26.04
N GLY A 590 11.31 22.03 24.73
CA GLY A 590 12.54 21.71 24.03
C GLY A 590 12.74 20.21 23.73
N SER A 591 11.90 19.33 24.28
CA SER A 591 11.94 17.88 24.06
C SER A 591 10.54 17.27 24.14
N PHE A 592 10.33 16.08 23.59
CA PHE A 592 9.04 15.41 23.75
C PHE A 592 8.83 15.03 25.23
N THR A 593 7.68 15.39 25.81
CA THR A 593 7.29 14.90 27.14
C THR A 593 7.03 13.40 27.11
N THR A 594 6.76 12.75 28.26
CA THR A 594 6.41 11.32 28.29
C THR A 594 5.19 11.02 27.41
N LEU A 595 4.08 11.74 27.61
CA LEU A 595 2.87 11.59 26.81
C LEU A 595 3.11 12.03 25.36
N GLY A 596 3.92 13.08 25.13
CA GLY A 596 4.33 13.49 23.77
C GLY A 596 5.08 12.40 23.01
N ASN A 597 5.97 11.66 23.67
CA ASN A 597 6.68 10.51 23.09
C ASN A 597 5.74 9.32 22.82
N GLN A 598 4.79 9.06 23.72
CA GLN A 598 3.75 8.03 23.51
C GLN A 598 2.89 8.38 22.30
N ALA A 599 2.39 9.62 22.22
CA ALA A 599 1.61 10.10 21.09
C ALA A 599 2.37 10.02 19.77
N LYS A 600 3.63 10.47 19.75
CA LYS A 600 4.52 10.32 18.60
C LYS A 600 4.65 8.86 18.16
N THR A 601 4.90 7.95 19.11
CA THR A 601 5.12 6.53 18.81
C THR A 601 3.84 5.86 18.32
N MET A 602 2.69 6.21 18.92
CA MET A 602 1.38 5.72 18.47
C MET A 602 1.07 6.19 17.05
N ALA A 603 1.29 7.47 16.74
CA ALA A 603 1.11 8.02 15.41
C ALA A 603 1.97 7.28 14.36
N ASP A 604 3.25 7.04 14.66
CA ASP A 604 4.18 6.27 13.82
C ASP A 604 3.64 4.86 13.50
N GLN A 605 3.22 4.14 14.53
CA GLN A 605 2.72 2.77 14.43
C GLN A 605 1.39 2.69 13.67
N LEU A 606 0.50 3.64 13.90
CA LEU A 606 -0.78 3.74 13.18
C LEU A 606 -0.56 4.05 11.69
N LEU A 607 0.33 5.00 11.36
CA LEU A 607 0.71 5.30 9.98
C LEU A 607 1.29 4.09 9.26
N ASP A 608 2.11 3.30 9.95
CA ASP A 608 2.71 2.09 9.37
C ASP A 608 1.69 0.99 9.11
N VAL A 609 0.77 0.74 10.04
CA VAL A 609 -0.28 -0.27 9.85
C VAL A 609 -1.34 0.19 8.84
N ALA A 610 -1.71 1.47 8.84
CA ALA A 610 -2.66 2.05 7.88
C ALA A 610 -2.21 1.80 6.43
N TRP A 611 -0.90 1.90 6.17
CA TRP A 611 -0.36 1.70 4.82
C TRP A 611 -0.63 0.30 4.26
N GLY A 612 -0.75 -0.71 5.14
CA GLY A 612 -1.10 -2.08 4.75
C GLY A 612 -2.48 -2.21 4.09
N TYR A 613 -3.35 -1.20 4.24
CA TYR A 613 -4.69 -1.14 3.65
C TYR A 613 -4.76 -0.28 2.37
N ASN A 614 -3.62 0.19 1.85
CA ASN A 614 -3.59 0.86 0.54
C ASN A 614 -3.85 -0.16 -0.58
N ASP A 615 -4.94 -0.01 -1.32
CA ASP A 615 -5.36 -0.94 -2.37
C ASP A 615 -5.04 -0.46 -3.80
N GLY A 616 -4.30 0.63 -3.94
CA GLY A 616 -3.99 1.24 -5.24
C GLY A 616 -4.90 2.40 -5.61
N VAL A 617 -6.09 2.50 -4.99
CA VAL A 617 -7.05 3.62 -5.14
C VAL A 617 -7.00 4.53 -3.91
N GLY A 618 -6.87 3.96 -2.73
CA GLY A 618 -6.71 4.66 -1.47
C GLY A 618 -6.47 3.69 -0.32
N ILE A 619 -6.50 4.18 0.91
CA ILE A 619 -6.47 3.34 2.11
C ILE A 619 -7.91 3.08 2.53
N ALA A 620 -8.39 1.84 2.38
CA ALA A 620 -9.79 1.50 2.63
C ALA A 620 -9.97 0.09 3.19
N ILE A 621 -10.92 -0.06 4.10
CA ILE A 621 -11.24 -1.30 4.83
C ILE A 621 -12.72 -1.63 4.62
N ASN A 622 -13.05 -2.92 4.68
CA ASN A 622 -14.45 -3.34 4.68
C ASN A 622 -15.14 -2.87 5.97
N GLU A 623 -16.25 -2.15 5.82
CA GLU A 623 -17.13 -1.73 6.91
C GLU A 623 -18.51 -2.39 6.78
N GLN A 624 -19.11 -2.72 7.93
CA GLN A 624 -20.45 -3.28 8.00
C GLN A 624 -21.48 -2.15 8.13
N ARG A 625 -22.54 -2.21 7.33
CA ARG A 625 -23.63 -1.23 7.25
C ARG A 625 -24.94 -1.84 7.69
N ALA A 626 -25.07 -2.08 8.99
CA ALA A 626 -26.29 -2.63 9.58
C ALA A 626 -27.50 -1.69 9.40
N ASP A 627 -27.24 -0.40 9.27
CA ASP A 627 -28.18 0.67 8.98
C ASP A 627 -28.81 0.59 7.59
N TYR A 628 -28.25 -0.18 6.65
CA TYR A 628 -28.75 -0.22 5.27
C TYR A 628 -30.08 -0.95 5.09
N ASN A 629 -30.69 -1.46 6.16
CA ASN A 629 -32.10 -1.85 6.12
C ASN A 629 -33.00 -0.64 5.83
N ARG A 630 -32.54 0.57 6.17
CA ARG A 630 -33.28 1.84 6.00
C ARG A 630 -33.42 2.30 4.56
N TYR A 631 -32.68 1.71 3.61
CA TYR A 631 -33.01 1.85 2.18
C TYR A 631 -34.43 1.33 1.84
N PHE A 632 -34.95 0.39 2.64
CA PHE A 632 -36.22 -0.30 2.41
C PHE A 632 -37.30 0.06 3.44
N THR A 633 -36.91 0.52 4.63
CA THR A 633 -37.82 0.94 5.69
C THR A 633 -38.70 2.09 5.21
N LYS A 634 -40.01 2.03 5.51
CA LYS A 634 -40.94 3.13 5.22
C LYS A 634 -40.98 4.07 6.42
N GLU A 635 -40.22 5.15 6.33
CA GLU A 635 -40.05 6.14 7.41
C GLU A 635 -39.94 7.59 6.91
N ILE A 636 -39.88 7.82 5.60
CA ILE A 636 -39.91 9.18 5.03
C ILE A 636 -41.35 9.71 5.11
N TYR A 637 -41.59 10.64 6.02
CA TYR A 637 -42.90 11.24 6.24
C TYR A 637 -43.33 12.17 5.10
N ILE A 638 -44.57 12.01 4.66
CA ILE A 638 -45.27 12.90 3.72
C ILE A 638 -46.62 13.30 4.35
N PRO A 639 -46.91 14.60 4.54
CA PRO A 639 -48.16 15.07 5.16
C PRO A 639 -49.41 14.64 4.38
N ASN A 640 -50.52 14.42 5.10
CA ASN A 640 -51.80 14.12 4.46
C ASN A 640 -52.22 15.23 3.48
N GLY A 641 -52.75 14.85 2.31
CA GLY A 641 -53.15 15.77 1.25
C GLY A 641 -51.99 16.39 0.47
N TRP A 642 -50.74 16.01 0.74
CA TRP A 642 -49.59 16.43 -0.04
C TRP A 642 -49.30 15.40 -1.14
N SER A 643 -49.18 15.86 -2.39
CA SER A 643 -48.71 15.06 -3.52
C SER A 643 -47.94 15.94 -4.50
N GLY A 644 -46.81 15.45 -4.99
CA GLY A 644 -45.92 16.20 -5.87
C GLY A 644 -45.07 15.32 -6.78
N THR A 645 -44.24 15.96 -7.60
CA THR A 645 -43.29 15.29 -8.51
C THR A 645 -41.87 15.45 -7.97
N PHE A 646 -41.19 14.34 -7.66
CA PHE A 646 -39.78 14.35 -7.28
C PHE A 646 -38.87 14.63 -8.47
N GLY A 647 -37.61 15.03 -8.24
CA GLY A 647 -36.67 15.35 -9.31
C GLY A 647 -36.49 14.24 -10.35
N GLN A 648 -36.56 12.98 -9.91
CA GLN A 648 -36.41 11.80 -10.78
C GLN A 648 -37.68 11.47 -11.60
N GLY A 649 -38.72 12.30 -11.49
CA GLY A 649 -39.97 12.23 -12.26
C GLY A 649 -41.08 11.39 -11.62
N ASN A 650 -40.82 10.70 -10.51
CA ASN A 650 -41.80 9.92 -9.77
C ASN A 650 -42.75 10.81 -8.94
N THR A 651 -43.99 10.34 -8.77
CA THR A 651 -44.96 10.97 -7.86
C THR A 651 -44.66 10.58 -6.41
N ILE A 652 -44.72 11.56 -5.50
CA ILE A 652 -44.53 11.40 -4.06
C ILE A 652 -45.80 11.85 -3.32
N PRO A 653 -46.38 11.05 -2.41
CA PRO A 653 -45.85 9.77 -1.89
C PRO A 653 -46.02 8.58 -2.86
N GLY A 654 -46.79 8.73 -3.94
CA GLY A 654 -47.03 7.64 -4.89
C GLY A 654 -47.89 6.52 -4.31
N THR A 655 -47.68 5.27 -4.76
CA THR A 655 -48.43 4.10 -4.28
C THR A 655 -47.60 3.25 -3.30
N GLY A 656 -48.27 2.51 -2.41
CA GLY A 656 -47.61 1.58 -1.50
C GLY A 656 -46.99 2.23 -0.25
N SER A 657 -47.38 3.46 0.09
CA SER A 657 -47.07 4.08 1.39
C SER A 657 -47.81 3.38 2.54
N ILE A 658 -47.39 3.65 3.78
CA ILE A 658 -48.09 3.20 5.00
C ILE A 658 -48.51 4.42 5.83
N ALA A 659 -49.52 4.31 6.68
CA ALA A 659 -49.89 5.41 7.58
C ALA A 659 -48.72 5.81 8.48
N SER A 660 -48.58 7.10 8.76
CA SER A 660 -47.60 7.60 9.74
C SER A 660 -47.92 7.11 11.16
N ASP A 661 -46.92 7.05 12.03
CA ASP A 661 -47.10 6.67 13.43
C ASP A 661 -47.77 7.83 14.20
N PRO A 662 -49.01 7.64 14.73
CA PRO A 662 -49.69 8.68 15.48
C PRO A 662 -48.93 9.16 16.72
N SER A 663 -48.03 8.33 17.29
CA SER A 663 -47.24 8.68 18.47
C SER A 663 -46.22 9.80 18.19
N LYS A 664 -45.80 9.99 16.92
CA LYS A 664 -44.92 11.08 16.49
C LYS A 664 -45.66 12.41 16.27
N GLY A 665 -46.99 12.41 16.36
CA GLY A 665 -47.84 13.62 16.36
C GLY A 665 -48.21 14.17 14.98
N GLY A 666 -47.90 13.46 13.89
CA GLY A 666 -48.31 13.79 12.53
C GLY A 666 -49.51 13.00 12.03
N ASN A 667 -50.06 13.42 10.90
CA ASN A 667 -51.10 12.71 10.17
C ASN A 667 -50.76 12.74 8.67
N GLY A 668 -50.18 11.65 8.20
CA GLY A 668 -49.70 11.50 6.83
C GLY A 668 -49.35 10.05 6.54
N VAL A 669 -48.34 9.86 5.69
CA VAL A 669 -47.87 8.53 5.29
C VAL A 669 -46.35 8.46 5.30
N TYR A 670 -45.81 7.25 5.44
CA TYR A 670 -44.41 6.95 5.22
C TYR A 670 -44.18 6.25 3.88
N ILE A 671 -43.12 6.68 3.19
CA ILE A 671 -42.51 5.98 2.06
C ILE A 671 -41.10 5.55 2.42
N SER A 672 -40.53 4.64 1.64
CA SER A 672 -39.13 4.24 1.79
C SER A 672 -38.19 5.13 0.99
N TYR A 673 -36.91 5.12 1.37
CA TYR A 673 -35.83 5.73 0.63
C TYR A 673 -35.87 5.34 -0.86
N ALA A 674 -36.00 4.06 -1.18
CA ALA A 674 -36.01 3.59 -2.57
C ALA A 674 -37.27 4.00 -3.35
N GLN A 675 -38.40 4.25 -2.67
CA GLN A 675 -39.61 4.79 -3.30
C GLN A 675 -39.46 6.29 -3.62
N LEU A 676 -38.79 7.06 -2.76
CA LEU A 676 -38.48 8.45 -3.03
C LEU A 676 -37.48 8.57 -4.20
N ARG A 677 -36.45 7.71 -4.22
CA ARG A 677 -35.29 7.78 -5.13
C ARG A 677 -35.21 6.55 -6.05
N PRO A 678 -36.16 6.33 -6.97
CA PRO A 678 -36.24 5.09 -7.75
C PRO A 678 -35.00 4.78 -8.60
N LYS A 679 -34.20 5.77 -9.03
CA LYS A 679 -32.95 5.53 -9.76
C LYS A 679 -31.91 4.78 -8.93
N ILE A 680 -31.99 4.75 -7.59
CA ILE A 680 -31.04 3.98 -6.76
C ILE A 680 -31.08 2.49 -7.09
N THR A 681 -32.21 2.01 -7.61
CA THR A 681 -32.35 0.60 -8.03
C THR A 681 -31.50 0.22 -9.25
N GLN A 682 -30.96 1.23 -9.95
CA GLN A 682 -30.05 1.07 -11.09
C GLN A 682 -28.58 1.07 -10.67
N ASP A 683 -28.28 1.33 -9.39
CA ASP A 683 -26.93 1.32 -8.86
C ASP A 683 -26.31 -0.09 -9.00
N PRO A 684 -25.03 -0.21 -9.43
CA PRO A 684 -24.37 -1.51 -9.58
C PRO A 684 -24.37 -2.37 -8.31
N LYS A 685 -24.43 -1.76 -7.12
CA LYS A 685 -24.44 -2.45 -5.82
C LYS A 685 -25.86 -2.68 -5.27
N TRP A 686 -26.89 -2.14 -5.91
CA TRP A 686 -28.28 -2.31 -5.47
C TRP A 686 -28.69 -3.78 -5.40
N SER A 687 -28.36 -4.56 -6.45
CA SER A 687 -28.72 -5.99 -6.50
C SER A 687 -28.13 -6.78 -5.33
N TYR A 688 -26.88 -6.49 -4.94
CA TYR A 688 -26.24 -7.07 -3.76
C TYR A 688 -26.99 -6.70 -2.47
N LEU A 689 -27.26 -5.42 -2.26
CA LEU A 689 -27.96 -4.95 -1.07
C LEU A 689 -29.38 -5.54 -0.96
N ASN A 690 -30.15 -5.51 -2.05
CA ASN A 690 -31.52 -6.03 -2.10
C ASN A 690 -31.58 -7.54 -1.85
N ASN A 691 -30.65 -8.31 -2.42
CA ASN A 691 -30.57 -9.75 -2.18
C ASN A 691 -30.22 -10.06 -0.73
N LEU A 692 -29.30 -9.31 -0.14
CA LEU A 692 -28.94 -9.50 1.26
C LEU A 692 -30.09 -9.10 2.18
N TYR A 693 -30.76 -7.97 1.92
CA TYR A 693 -31.95 -7.56 2.68
C TYR A 693 -33.01 -8.67 2.68
N THR A 694 -33.29 -9.24 1.52
CA THR A 694 -34.31 -10.30 1.39
C THR A 694 -33.92 -11.61 2.10
N SER A 695 -32.62 -11.93 2.18
CA SER A 695 -32.14 -13.21 2.71
C SER A 695 -31.67 -13.16 4.17
N SER A 696 -31.37 -11.97 4.69
CA SER A 696 -30.72 -11.80 6.00
C SER A 696 -31.46 -10.84 6.92
N TRP A 697 -32.12 -9.79 6.41
CA TRP A 697 -32.87 -8.87 7.28
C TRP A 697 -34.16 -9.51 7.78
N ASN A 698 -34.24 -9.70 9.10
CA ASN A 698 -35.41 -10.21 9.77
C ASN A 698 -36.26 -9.06 10.30
N GLN A 699 -37.41 -8.84 9.65
CA GLN A 699 -38.33 -7.75 10.01
C GLN A 699 -38.91 -7.87 11.43
N SER A 700 -38.95 -9.09 12.01
CA SER A 700 -39.50 -9.30 13.36
C SER A 700 -38.49 -8.98 14.45
N THR A 701 -37.22 -9.34 14.26
CA THR A 701 -36.15 -9.11 15.25
C THR A 701 -35.41 -7.79 15.01
N GLN A 702 -35.61 -7.16 13.84
CA GLN A 702 -34.86 -6.00 13.36
C GLN A 702 -33.34 -6.24 13.37
N LYS A 703 -32.94 -7.44 12.93
CA LYS A 703 -31.53 -7.85 12.85
C LYS A 703 -31.23 -8.51 11.51
N TRP A 704 -29.96 -8.47 11.15
CA TRP A 704 -29.39 -9.20 10.02
C TRP A 704 -28.93 -10.58 10.50
N ASP A 705 -29.74 -11.61 10.29
CA ASP A 705 -29.51 -12.96 10.84
C ASP A 705 -28.45 -13.75 10.04
N ASN A 706 -28.32 -13.48 8.74
CA ASN A 706 -27.48 -14.21 7.79
C ASN A 706 -26.43 -13.31 7.11
N GLY A 707 -25.87 -12.36 7.86
CA GLY A 707 -24.82 -11.44 7.41
C GLY A 707 -25.30 -10.01 7.17
N VAL A 708 -24.42 -9.05 7.49
CA VAL A 708 -24.66 -7.60 7.40
C VAL A 708 -24.10 -7.08 6.06
N PRO A 709 -24.77 -6.11 5.39
CA PRO A 709 -24.21 -5.47 4.21
C PRO A 709 -22.80 -4.95 4.48
N THR A 710 -21.85 -5.33 3.63
CA THR A 710 -20.44 -4.98 3.83
C THR A 710 -19.91 -4.28 2.59
N PHE A 711 -19.31 -3.11 2.80
CA PHE A 711 -18.81 -2.26 1.74
C PHE A 711 -17.38 -1.84 2.02
N LYS A 712 -16.64 -1.48 0.97
CA LYS A 712 -15.35 -0.82 1.09
C LYS A 712 -15.49 0.52 0.39
N TYR A 713 -15.35 1.61 1.15
CA TYR A 713 -15.57 2.95 0.65
C TYR A 713 -14.29 3.76 0.54
N HIS A 714 -14.22 4.55 -0.52
CA HIS A 714 -13.19 5.53 -0.78
C HIS A 714 -13.77 6.93 -0.67
N ARG A 715 -14.12 7.32 0.56
CA ARG A 715 -14.60 8.67 0.87
C ARG A 715 -13.49 9.69 0.68
N PHE A 716 -13.76 10.76 -0.06
CA PHE A 716 -12.76 11.76 -0.42
C PHE A 716 -12.11 12.39 0.82
N TRP A 717 -12.92 12.83 1.78
CA TRP A 717 -12.43 13.44 3.02
C TRP A 717 -11.53 12.47 3.81
N SER A 718 -11.90 11.18 3.90
CA SER A 718 -11.12 10.17 4.62
C SER A 718 -9.75 9.94 3.98
N GLN A 719 -9.70 9.92 2.64
CA GLN A 719 -8.44 9.77 1.91
C GLN A 719 -7.54 10.99 2.06
N VAL A 720 -8.11 12.19 2.08
CA VAL A 720 -7.36 13.40 2.42
C VAL A 720 -6.87 13.36 3.87
N ASP A 721 -7.70 12.96 4.82
CA ASP A 721 -7.33 12.89 6.24
C ASP A 721 -6.11 11.98 6.45
N ILE A 722 -6.08 10.79 5.84
CA ILE A 722 -4.95 9.88 5.96
C ILE A 722 -3.73 10.34 5.14
N ALA A 723 -3.92 10.94 3.95
CA ALA A 723 -2.82 11.51 3.19
C ALA A 723 -2.15 12.65 3.96
N THR A 724 -2.93 13.58 4.50
CA THR A 724 -2.43 14.71 5.30
C THR A 724 -1.78 14.22 6.59
N ALA A 725 -2.25 13.12 7.20
CA ALA A 725 -1.59 12.53 8.37
C ALA A 725 -0.12 12.15 8.10
N TYR A 726 0.17 11.56 6.93
CA TYR A 726 1.54 11.27 6.50
C TYR A 726 2.36 12.56 6.33
N ALA A 727 1.81 13.55 5.62
CA ALA A 727 2.48 14.84 5.41
C ALA A 727 2.77 15.58 6.73
N GLU A 728 1.81 15.61 7.65
CA GLU A 728 1.96 16.35 8.89
C GLU A 728 2.93 15.66 9.86
N TYR A 729 2.90 14.34 9.96
CA TYR A 729 3.89 13.61 10.74
C TYR A 729 5.31 13.85 10.20
N ASP A 730 5.48 13.82 8.87
CA ASP A 730 6.76 14.17 8.23
C ASP A 730 7.23 15.58 8.59
N ARG A 731 6.38 16.58 8.36
CA ARG A 731 6.71 18.00 8.57
C ARG A 731 7.05 18.33 10.03
N LEU A 732 6.31 17.76 10.98
CA LEU A 732 6.35 18.19 12.39
C LEU A 732 7.32 17.35 13.23
N ILE A 733 7.33 16.05 13.00
CA ILE A 733 8.10 15.08 13.79
C ILE A 733 9.34 14.62 13.01
N GLY A 734 9.26 14.57 11.68
CA GLY A 734 10.34 14.13 10.80
C GLY A 734 11.61 14.94 10.99
N SER A 735 12.56 14.37 11.73
CA SER A 735 13.97 14.73 11.68
C SER A 735 14.78 13.45 11.80
N ALA A 736 15.42 13.07 10.68
CA ALA A 736 16.37 11.97 10.53
C ALA A 736 15.84 10.53 10.68
N SER A 737 14.70 10.20 10.04
CA SER A 737 14.69 8.94 9.30
C SER A 737 14.78 9.30 7.83
N THR A 738 16.01 9.39 7.32
CA THR A 738 16.29 9.40 5.87
C THR A 738 15.97 8.03 5.24
N THR A 739 14.99 7.30 5.78
CA THR A 739 14.38 6.22 5.05
C THR A 739 13.63 6.91 3.92
N THR A 740 14.31 6.91 2.78
CA THR A 740 13.78 7.26 1.48
C THR A 740 13.25 5.98 0.87
N VAL A 741 12.44 6.07 -0.19
CA VAL A 741 12.14 4.89 -1.01
C VAL A 741 13.49 4.23 -1.22
N PRO A 742 13.70 2.98 -0.75
CA PRO A 742 15.03 2.43 -0.75
C PRO A 742 15.51 2.46 -2.20
N ALA A 743 16.79 2.74 -2.44
CA ALA A 743 17.28 2.68 -3.82
C ALA A 743 16.89 1.32 -4.44
N ALA A 744 16.59 1.31 -5.74
CA ALA A 744 16.36 0.07 -6.47
C ALA A 744 17.44 -0.95 -6.08
N PRO A 745 17.09 -2.18 -5.65
CA PRO A 745 18.06 -3.20 -5.30
C PRO A 745 19.17 -3.28 -6.35
N THR A 746 20.41 -3.11 -5.91
CA THR A 746 21.59 -3.22 -6.78
C THR A 746 22.23 -4.57 -6.57
N GLY A 747 23.11 -4.97 -7.50
CA GLY A 747 23.80 -6.25 -7.40
C GLY A 747 22.86 -7.46 -7.41
N ILE A 748 21.65 -7.30 -7.98
CA ILE A 748 20.77 -8.44 -8.19
C ILE A 748 21.47 -9.47 -9.08
N THR A 749 21.44 -10.72 -8.68
CA THR A 749 21.95 -11.86 -9.43
C THR A 749 20.88 -12.94 -9.46
N ALA A 750 20.82 -13.67 -10.56
CA ALA A 750 19.89 -14.77 -10.76
C ALA A 750 20.73 -16.01 -11.06
N THR A 751 20.87 -16.89 -10.08
CA THR A 751 21.65 -18.12 -10.24
C THR A 751 20.70 -19.27 -10.50
N ALA A 752 20.74 -19.76 -11.73
CA ALA A 752 19.91 -20.85 -12.17
C ALA A 752 20.50 -22.19 -11.70
N SER A 753 19.67 -22.98 -11.02
CA SER A 753 19.91 -24.38 -10.69
C SER A 753 18.80 -25.22 -11.32
N ASN A 754 18.77 -26.53 -11.15
CA ASN A 754 17.74 -27.39 -11.75
C ASN A 754 16.32 -26.97 -11.32
N ALA A 755 15.50 -26.53 -12.28
CA ALA A 755 14.10 -26.08 -12.14
C ALA A 755 13.85 -24.91 -11.16
N GLN A 756 14.88 -24.15 -10.81
CA GLN A 756 14.75 -23.01 -9.89
C GLN A 756 15.78 -21.93 -10.19
N VAL A 757 15.44 -20.71 -9.82
CA VAL A 757 16.36 -19.57 -9.87
C VAL A 757 16.46 -19.01 -8.46
N VAL A 758 17.66 -19.05 -7.91
CA VAL A 758 17.98 -18.37 -6.66
C VAL A 758 18.36 -16.94 -7.01
N LEU A 759 17.54 -16.00 -6.58
CA LEU A 759 17.81 -14.58 -6.68
C LEU A 759 18.49 -14.12 -5.40
N SER A 760 19.50 -13.28 -5.52
CA SER A 760 20.06 -12.52 -4.41
C SER A 760 20.32 -11.10 -4.88
N TRP A 761 20.30 -10.14 -3.97
CA TRP A 761 20.58 -8.74 -4.25
C TRP A 761 21.28 -8.10 -3.06
N THR A 762 21.87 -6.92 -3.27
CA THR A 762 22.41 -6.13 -2.17
C THR A 762 21.26 -5.50 -1.40
N ALA A 763 21.36 -5.51 -0.06
CA ALA A 763 20.41 -4.82 0.80
C ALA A 763 20.34 -3.34 0.41
N SER A 764 19.18 -2.88 -0.06
CA SER A 764 18.93 -1.45 -0.23
C SER A 764 18.85 -0.78 1.15
N SER A 765 19.65 0.26 1.37
CA SER A 765 19.62 1.05 2.61
C SER A 765 18.19 1.55 2.88
N GLY A 766 17.67 1.27 4.07
CA GLY A 766 16.31 1.64 4.48
C GLY A 766 15.20 0.67 4.07
N ALA A 767 15.45 -0.41 3.32
CA ALA A 767 14.43 -1.40 2.95
C ALA A 767 14.01 -2.29 4.14
N THR A 768 12.71 -2.53 4.31
CA THR A 768 12.17 -3.49 5.30
C THR A 768 11.69 -4.79 4.65
N SER A 769 11.43 -4.77 3.34
CA SER A 769 11.06 -5.94 2.55
C SER A 769 11.36 -5.75 1.06
N TYR A 770 11.15 -6.77 0.24
CA TYR A 770 11.35 -6.74 -1.20
C TYR A 770 10.19 -7.44 -1.92
N THR A 771 9.88 -6.97 -3.13
CA THR A 771 8.94 -7.61 -4.04
C THR A 771 9.71 -8.15 -5.24
N VAL A 772 9.58 -9.45 -5.51
CA VAL A 772 10.22 -10.14 -6.64
C VAL A 772 9.21 -10.25 -7.76
N LYS A 773 9.56 -9.75 -8.94
CA LYS A 773 8.69 -9.76 -10.12
C LYS A 773 9.36 -10.53 -11.26
N ARG A 774 8.54 -11.20 -12.07
CA ARG A 774 9.00 -12.06 -13.17
C ARG A 774 8.28 -11.77 -14.48
N ALA A 775 9.02 -11.82 -15.58
CA ALA A 775 8.51 -11.87 -16.95
C ALA A 775 9.19 -13.00 -17.74
N THR A 776 8.58 -13.44 -18.83
CA THR A 776 9.15 -14.44 -19.76
C THR A 776 9.75 -13.80 -21.02
N THR A 777 9.65 -12.48 -21.15
CA THR A 777 10.24 -11.68 -22.23
C THR A 777 11.00 -10.49 -21.64
N SER A 778 12.14 -10.14 -22.25
CA SER A 778 12.94 -8.97 -21.84
C SER A 778 12.11 -7.68 -22.00
N GLY A 779 12.07 -6.83 -20.98
CA GLY A 779 11.24 -5.60 -20.97
C GLY A 779 9.72 -5.78 -20.98
N GLY A 780 9.19 -7.01 -20.90
CA GLY A 780 7.75 -7.27 -20.89
C GLY A 780 7.04 -6.93 -19.57
N THR A 781 5.71 -7.02 -19.54
CA THR A 781 4.91 -6.80 -18.32
C THR A 781 5.28 -7.83 -17.24
N TYR A 782 5.74 -7.36 -16.08
CA TYR A 782 6.12 -8.23 -14.97
C TYR A 782 4.94 -8.61 -14.09
N THR A 783 4.99 -9.82 -13.53
CA THR A 783 4.03 -10.33 -12.54
C THR A 783 4.73 -10.57 -11.21
N ASN A 784 4.07 -10.27 -10.09
CA ASN A 784 4.65 -10.47 -8.76
C ASN A 784 4.70 -11.97 -8.45
N VAL A 785 5.88 -12.49 -8.08
CA VAL A 785 6.07 -13.90 -7.69
C VAL A 785 6.37 -14.07 -6.19
N ALA A 786 6.71 -12.99 -5.49
CA ALA A 786 6.72 -12.90 -4.02
C ALA A 786 6.68 -11.43 -3.57
N THR A 787 5.97 -11.14 -2.48
CA THR A 787 5.89 -9.83 -1.82
C THR A 787 6.27 -9.98 -0.34
N GLY A 788 6.78 -8.91 0.29
CA GLY A 788 7.12 -8.91 1.71
C GLY A 788 8.37 -9.71 2.10
N VAL A 789 9.28 -9.99 1.15
CA VAL A 789 10.51 -10.76 1.41
C VAL A 789 11.46 -9.93 2.27
N THR A 790 11.72 -10.32 3.51
CA THR A 790 12.61 -9.57 4.42
C THR A 790 14.09 -9.91 4.26
N ALA A 791 14.41 -11.04 3.61
CA ALA A 791 15.77 -11.43 3.25
C ALA A 791 16.22 -10.79 1.93
N THR A 792 17.53 -10.67 1.70
CA THR A 792 18.09 -10.20 0.43
C THR A 792 18.29 -11.30 -0.61
N SER A 793 17.49 -12.36 -0.50
CA SER A 793 17.46 -13.47 -1.44
C SER A 793 16.08 -14.12 -1.49
N TYR A 794 15.76 -14.71 -2.63
CA TYR A 794 14.51 -15.43 -2.85
C TYR A 794 14.74 -16.56 -3.85
N THR A 795 14.29 -17.77 -3.54
CA THR A 795 14.36 -18.90 -4.48
C THR A 795 13.03 -19.06 -5.17
N ASN A 796 13.00 -18.76 -6.46
CA ASN A 796 11.84 -19.02 -7.30
C ASN A 796 11.91 -20.45 -7.86
N THR A 797 11.08 -21.34 -7.36
CA THR A 797 11.04 -22.76 -7.73
C THR A 797 9.95 -23.06 -8.77
N GLY A 798 9.93 -24.29 -9.30
CA GLY A 798 8.92 -24.72 -10.28
C GLY A 798 9.10 -24.09 -11.68
N LEU A 799 10.33 -23.70 -12.02
CA LEU A 799 10.68 -23.07 -13.29
C LEU A 799 11.08 -24.11 -14.34
N THR A 800 10.85 -23.82 -15.62
CA THR A 800 11.23 -24.73 -16.71
C THR A 800 12.71 -24.54 -17.09
N ASN A 801 13.52 -25.61 -17.03
CA ASN A 801 14.91 -25.59 -17.50
C ASN A 801 14.99 -25.24 -18.98
N GLY A 802 15.94 -24.37 -19.35
CA GLY A 802 16.01 -23.85 -20.71
C GLY A 802 15.04 -22.71 -21.02
N THR A 803 14.06 -22.38 -20.15
CA THR A 803 13.29 -21.13 -20.25
C THR A 803 14.00 -20.01 -19.49
N THR A 804 14.39 -18.96 -20.21
CA THR A 804 14.96 -17.76 -19.61
C THR A 804 13.84 -16.96 -18.95
N TYR A 805 13.90 -16.83 -17.62
CA TYR A 805 13.01 -15.95 -16.87
C TYR A 805 13.74 -14.66 -16.54
N TYR A 806 13.04 -13.55 -16.71
CA TYR A 806 13.55 -12.23 -16.39
C TYR A 806 12.99 -11.77 -15.06
N TYR A 807 13.86 -11.33 -14.18
CA TYR A 807 13.53 -10.89 -12.84
C TYR A 807 13.94 -9.45 -12.63
N VAL A 808 13.07 -8.75 -11.93
CA VAL A 808 13.39 -7.49 -11.28
C VAL A 808 12.95 -7.59 -9.84
N VAL A 809 13.68 -6.93 -8.96
CA VAL A 809 13.33 -6.83 -7.55
C VAL A 809 13.21 -5.35 -7.23
N SER A 810 12.16 -5.01 -6.52
CA SER A 810 11.96 -3.70 -5.94
C SER A 810 12.11 -3.84 -4.42
N ALA A 811 12.67 -2.80 -3.83
CA ALA A 811 12.79 -2.69 -2.38
C ALA A 811 11.58 -1.93 -1.86
N SER A 812 11.02 -2.42 -0.77
CA SER A 812 9.92 -1.78 -0.09
C SER A 812 10.33 -1.51 1.35
N ASN A 813 9.95 -0.36 1.84
CA ASN A 813 9.86 -0.11 3.27
C ASN A 813 8.52 0.54 3.55
N SER A 814 8.38 1.09 4.75
CA SER A 814 7.25 1.94 5.03
C SER A 814 7.14 3.08 4.00
N VAL A 815 8.23 3.64 3.45
CA VAL A 815 8.21 4.74 2.44
C VAL A 815 7.46 4.42 1.16
N GLY A 816 7.55 3.19 0.68
CA GLY A 816 7.02 2.80 -0.62
C GLY A 816 7.95 1.85 -1.35
N GLU A 817 7.48 1.38 -2.50
CA GLU A 817 8.22 0.48 -3.36
C GLU A 817 9.12 1.26 -4.32
N SER A 818 10.37 0.84 -4.42
CA SER A 818 11.35 1.45 -5.31
C SER A 818 11.12 1.11 -6.77
N ALA A 819 11.77 1.88 -7.66
CA ALA A 819 11.91 1.46 -9.03
C ALA A 819 12.50 0.04 -9.08
N ASN A 820 12.06 -0.73 -10.08
CA ASN A 820 12.61 -2.06 -10.30
C ASN A 820 14.14 -1.99 -10.43
N SER A 821 14.84 -2.97 -9.85
CA SER A 821 16.27 -3.20 -10.10
C SER A 821 16.56 -3.30 -11.60
N ALA A 822 17.84 -3.25 -11.97
CA ALA A 822 18.25 -3.73 -13.28
C ALA A 822 17.71 -5.15 -13.50
N GLN A 823 17.17 -5.40 -14.70
CA GLN A 823 16.63 -6.70 -15.04
C GLN A 823 17.79 -7.72 -15.12
N VAL A 824 17.63 -8.84 -14.43
CA VAL A 824 18.51 -10.01 -14.60
C VAL A 824 17.72 -11.18 -15.12
N SER A 825 18.41 -12.11 -15.75
CA SER A 825 17.78 -13.32 -16.26
C SER A 825 18.62 -14.53 -15.92
N ALA A 826 17.95 -15.67 -15.78
CA ALA A 826 18.59 -16.93 -15.49
C ALA A 826 17.88 -18.05 -16.23
N THR A 827 18.65 -19.03 -16.69
CA THR A 827 18.18 -20.17 -17.48
C THR A 827 18.63 -21.50 -16.85
N PRO A 828 17.85 -22.02 -15.88
CA PRO A 828 18.10 -23.27 -15.11
C PRO A 828 18.74 -24.49 -15.87
N SER A 829 19.80 -25.18 -15.32
CA SER A 829 20.52 -26.42 -15.86
C SER A 829 21.57 -27.14 -14.91
N ALA A 830 22.44 -28.14 -15.33
CA ALA A 830 23.32 -29.10 -14.51
C ALA A 830 24.80 -29.50 -15.06
N GLY A 831 25.86 -30.06 -14.33
CA GLY A 831 27.36 -30.36 -14.76
C GLY A 831 28.30 -31.57 -14.17
N VAL A 832 29.64 -31.90 -14.59
CA VAL A 832 30.55 -33.23 -14.52
C VAL A 832 32.23 -33.29 -14.38
N THR A 833 33.02 -34.49 -14.27
CA THR A 833 34.55 -34.89 -13.98
C THR A 833 35.44 -35.94 -14.90
N ILE A 834 36.71 -36.47 -14.56
CA ILE A 834 37.77 -37.37 -15.31
C ILE A 834 37.31 -38.76 -15.85
N PRO A 835 37.84 -39.28 -16.99
CA PRO A 835 37.32 -40.47 -17.68
C PRO A 835 38.12 -41.79 -17.59
N ALA A 836 37.40 -42.90 -17.75
CA ALA A 836 37.94 -44.26 -17.89
C ALA A 836 38.58 -44.57 -19.27
N ALA A 837 39.23 -45.73 -19.45
CA ALA A 837 39.73 -46.17 -20.77
C ALA A 837 38.59 -46.60 -21.72
N PRO A 838 38.69 -46.33 -23.03
CA PRO A 838 37.59 -46.56 -23.97
C PRO A 838 37.40 -48.05 -24.27
N THR A 839 36.15 -48.50 -24.35
CA THR A 839 35.78 -49.92 -24.57
C THR A 839 35.06 -50.09 -25.91
N GLY A 840 34.83 -51.32 -26.37
CA GLY A 840 34.06 -51.56 -27.61
C GLY A 840 34.70 -51.02 -28.91
N LEU A 841 36.03 -50.90 -28.95
CA LEU A 841 36.75 -50.53 -30.18
C LEU A 841 36.48 -51.57 -31.29
N THR A 842 36.10 -51.12 -32.48
CA THR A 842 35.83 -51.89 -33.71
C THR A 842 36.53 -51.22 -34.89
N ALA A 843 36.77 -51.96 -35.98
CA ALA A 843 37.48 -51.48 -37.18
C ALA A 843 36.78 -51.93 -38.46
N THR A 844 36.40 -51.00 -39.33
CA THR A 844 35.75 -51.24 -40.63
C THR A 844 36.59 -50.65 -41.77
N ALA A 845 36.88 -51.41 -42.81
CA ALA A 845 37.71 -50.95 -43.93
C ALA A 845 36.93 -50.08 -44.95
N GLY A 846 37.60 -49.08 -45.52
CA GLY A 846 37.15 -48.23 -46.64
C GLY A 846 38.33 -47.76 -47.51
N ASN A 847 38.21 -46.75 -48.39
CA ASN A 847 39.34 -46.31 -49.24
C ASN A 847 40.53 -45.79 -48.50
N ALA A 848 41.65 -46.50 -48.62
CA ALA A 848 42.93 -46.09 -48.08
C ALA A 848 42.75 -45.66 -46.62
N GLN A 849 41.76 -46.22 -45.95
CA GLN A 849 41.34 -45.85 -44.62
C GLN A 849 40.63 -46.99 -43.89
N VAL A 850 40.80 -47.02 -42.58
CA VAL A 850 40.02 -47.86 -41.66
C VAL A 850 39.23 -46.94 -40.74
N ALA A 851 37.90 -47.05 -40.78
CA ALA A 851 37.00 -46.39 -39.85
C ALA A 851 36.93 -47.18 -38.53
N LEU A 852 37.42 -46.59 -37.44
CA LEU A 852 37.38 -47.17 -36.10
C LEU A 852 36.26 -46.53 -35.30
N SER A 853 35.54 -47.29 -34.48
CA SER A 853 34.59 -46.76 -33.49
C SER A 853 34.73 -47.50 -32.17
N TRP A 854 34.60 -46.80 -31.06
CA TRP A 854 34.63 -47.31 -29.71
C TRP A 854 33.54 -46.64 -28.88
N THR A 855 33.39 -47.06 -27.63
CA THR A 855 32.39 -46.58 -26.69
C THR A 855 32.99 -45.48 -25.82
N ALA A 856 32.21 -44.42 -25.58
CA ALA A 856 32.68 -43.26 -24.85
C ALA A 856 32.92 -43.58 -23.38
N SER A 857 34.09 -43.22 -22.89
CA SER A 857 34.39 -43.21 -21.47
C SER A 857 33.74 -42.00 -20.79
N SER A 858 32.83 -42.26 -19.85
CA SER A 858 32.16 -41.21 -19.06
C SER A 858 33.18 -40.27 -18.43
N GLY A 859 33.10 -38.98 -18.75
CA GLY A 859 34.02 -37.93 -18.31
C GLY A 859 35.01 -37.45 -19.38
N ALA A 860 35.18 -38.14 -20.52
CA ALA A 860 36.24 -37.89 -21.51
C ALA A 860 35.98 -36.65 -22.35
N THR A 861 36.93 -35.70 -22.33
CA THR A 861 36.97 -34.60 -23.29
C THR A 861 37.83 -34.91 -24.51
N SER A 862 38.59 -36.01 -24.56
CA SER A 862 39.35 -36.46 -25.76
C SER A 862 39.87 -37.91 -25.66
N TYR A 863 40.48 -38.47 -26.72
CA TYR A 863 40.96 -39.84 -26.84
C TYR A 863 42.27 -39.95 -27.67
N THR A 864 43.19 -40.88 -27.42
CA THR A 864 44.38 -41.14 -28.25
C THR A 864 44.35 -42.51 -28.93
N VAL A 865 44.17 -42.54 -30.25
CA VAL A 865 44.26 -43.69 -31.16
C VAL A 865 45.70 -43.98 -31.55
N LYS A 866 46.10 -45.25 -31.50
CA LYS A 866 47.45 -45.74 -31.79
C LYS A 866 47.37 -46.92 -32.74
N ARG A 867 48.34 -47.09 -33.64
CA ARG A 867 48.37 -48.10 -34.71
C ARG A 867 49.66 -48.91 -34.73
N ALA A 868 49.55 -50.18 -35.10
CA ALA A 868 50.64 -51.05 -35.50
C ALA A 868 50.32 -51.78 -36.83
N THR A 869 51.34 -52.30 -37.52
CA THR A 869 51.18 -53.16 -38.73
C THR A 869 51.32 -54.64 -38.43
N THR A 870 51.63 -55.00 -37.18
CA THR A 870 51.66 -56.36 -36.64
C THR A 870 50.90 -56.43 -35.31
N SER A 871 50.20 -57.52 -35.05
CA SER A 871 49.43 -57.70 -33.81
C SER A 871 50.34 -57.62 -32.59
N GLY A 872 49.96 -56.89 -31.55
CA GLY A 872 50.81 -56.66 -30.35
C GLY A 872 52.15 -55.93 -30.56
N GLY A 873 52.45 -55.40 -31.75
CA GLY A 873 53.69 -54.64 -32.01
C GLY A 873 53.71 -53.25 -31.38
N THR A 874 54.85 -52.56 -31.46
CA THR A 874 55.01 -51.19 -30.91
C THR A 874 54.06 -50.21 -31.59
N TYR A 875 53.04 -49.75 -30.87
CA TYR A 875 52.04 -48.83 -31.41
C TYR A 875 52.58 -47.41 -31.49
N THR A 876 52.35 -46.78 -32.65
CA THR A 876 52.58 -45.36 -32.84
C THR A 876 51.26 -44.63 -32.76
N ASN A 877 51.22 -43.49 -32.06
CA ASN A 877 50.01 -42.69 -31.97
C ASN A 877 49.66 -42.18 -33.37
N VAL A 878 48.48 -42.54 -33.88
CA VAL A 878 47.97 -42.07 -35.18
C VAL A 878 47.00 -40.91 -35.01
N ALA A 879 46.38 -40.75 -33.84
CA ALA A 879 45.75 -39.51 -33.41
C ALA A 879 45.66 -39.40 -31.89
N THR A 880 46.21 -38.35 -31.30
CA THR A 880 46.04 -37.99 -29.89
C THR A 880 44.96 -36.91 -29.76
N GLY A 881 44.09 -36.97 -28.76
CA GLY A 881 43.08 -35.94 -28.50
C GLY A 881 41.77 -36.01 -29.32
N VAL A 882 41.47 -37.13 -29.98
CA VAL A 882 40.22 -37.40 -30.71
C VAL A 882 39.01 -37.31 -29.76
N THR A 883 38.06 -36.39 -29.93
CA THR A 883 36.94 -36.23 -28.96
C THR A 883 35.69 -37.05 -29.31
N ALA A 884 35.52 -37.46 -30.57
CA ALA A 884 34.53 -38.43 -31.03
C ALA A 884 34.95 -39.87 -30.67
N THR A 885 34.00 -40.77 -30.45
CA THR A 885 34.32 -42.19 -30.20
C THR A 885 34.43 -43.00 -31.48
N SER A 886 34.92 -42.33 -32.51
CA SER A 886 35.24 -42.94 -33.78
C SER A 886 36.35 -42.13 -34.42
N TYR A 887 37.24 -42.80 -35.14
CA TYR A 887 38.35 -42.20 -35.85
C TYR A 887 38.61 -43.01 -37.10
N THR A 888 38.57 -42.36 -38.25
CA THR A 888 38.92 -42.99 -39.52
C THR A 888 40.38 -42.72 -39.80
N ASN A 889 41.22 -43.75 -39.69
CA ASN A 889 42.64 -43.64 -40.00
C ASN A 889 42.82 -43.73 -41.53
N THR A 890 43.19 -42.63 -42.19
CA THR A 890 43.28 -42.49 -43.65
C THR A 890 44.73 -42.53 -44.15
N GLY A 891 44.95 -42.53 -45.48
CA GLY A 891 46.29 -42.62 -46.08
C GLY A 891 46.96 -44.01 -45.97
N LEU A 892 46.17 -45.05 -45.69
CA LEU A 892 46.60 -46.43 -45.59
C LEU A 892 46.74 -47.07 -46.97
N THR A 893 47.68 -48.00 -47.13
CA THR A 893 47.79 -48.76 -48.38
C THR A 893 46.63 -49.74 -48.48
N ASN A 894 45.93 -49.68 -49.61
CA ASN A 894 44.84 -50.61 -49.87
C ASN A 894 45.38 -52.04 -50.01
N GLY A 895 44.75 -52.99 -49.31
CA GLY A 895 45.23 -54.38 -49.23
C GLY A 895 46.20 -54.69 -48.07
N THR A 896 46.59 -53.70 -47.25
CA THR A 896 47.43 -53.93 -46.05
C THR A 896 46.60 -53.93 -44.75
N THR A 897 46.78 -54.92 -43.87
CA THR A 897 46.09 -55.02 -42.58
C THR A 897 46.77 -54.19 -41.48
N TYR A 898 45.99 -53.40 -40.75
CA TYR A 898 46.47 -52.53 -39.68
C TYR A 898 45.72 -52.79 -38.38
N TYR A 899 46.41 -52.65 -37.24
CA TYR A 899 45.88 -52.90 -35.89
C TYR A 899 45.86 -51.63 -35.02
N TYR A 900 44.87 -51.46 -34.14
CA TYR A 900 44.58 -50.21 -33.43
C TYR A 900 44.17 -50.36 -31.96
N VAL A 901 44.52 -49.38 -31.11
CA VAL A 901 44.09 -49.21 -29.70
C VAL A 901 43.82 -47.73 -29.39
N VAL A 902 42.96 -47.39 -28.41
CA VAL A 902 42.58 -45.99 -28.07
C VAL A 902 42.58 -45.72 -26.57
N SER A 903 43.09 -44.60 -26.05
CA SER A 903 42.93 -44.14 -24.64
C SER A 903 42.02 -42.92 -24.51
N ALA A 904 41.37 -42.60 -23.39
CA ALA A 904 40.51 -41.42 -23.15
C ALA A 904 41.20 -40.35 -22.30
N SER A 905 40.73 -39.11 -22.25
CA SER A 905 41.33 -38.01 -21.50
C SER A 905 40.33 -36.91 -21.21
N ASN A 906 40.46 -36.16 -20.12
CA ASN A 906 39.80 -34.86 -20.02
C ASN A 906 40.63 -33.77 -19.34
N SER A 907 40.00 -32.62 -19.07
CA SER A 907 40.61 -31.48 -18.37
C SER A 907 41.24 -31.83 -17.01
N ALA A 908 40.92 -32.99 -16.44
CA ALA A 908 41.52 -33.47 -15.21
C ALA A 908 42.44 -34.72 -15.40
N GLY A 909 42.50 -35.39 -16.58
CA GLY A 909 43.59 -36.37 -16.93
C GLY A 909 43.28 -37.43 -18.01
N SER A 910 44.31 -38.15 -18.51
CA SER A 910 44.23 -39.25 -19.53
C SER A 910 44.25 -40.66 -18.94
N SER A 911 43.41 -41.56 -19.47
CA SER A 911 43.29 -42.98 -19.14
C SER A 911 44.30 -43.87 -19.90
N GLY A 912 44.28 -45.19 -19.63
CA GLY A 912 44.98 -46.22 -20.42
C GLY A 912 44.32 -46.56 -21.78
N ASN A 913 44.96 -47.42 -22.58
CA ASN A 913 44.50 -47.87 -23.91
C ASN A 913 43.38 -48.93 -23.84
N SER A 914 42.54 -48.98 -24.88
CA SER A 914 41.54 -50.02 -25.14
C SER A 914 42.16 -51.35 -25.59
N ALA A 915 41.33 -52.40 -25.69
CA ALA A 915 41.68 -53.63 -26.40
C ALA A 915 42.00 -53.35 -27.90
N GLN A 916 42.88 -54.16 -28.50
CA GLN A 916 43.35 -54.02 -29.90
C GLN A 916 42.33 -54.59 -30.90
N VAL A 917 42.16 -53.93 -32.07
CA VAL A 917 41.38 -54.44 -33.23
C VAL A 917 42.12 -54.24 -34.56
N SER A 918 41.67 -54.81 -35.69
CA SER A 918 42.32 -54.68 -37.01
C SER A 918 41.40 -54.62 -38.23
N ALA A 919 41.83 -54.00 -39.35
CA ALA A 919 41.14 -53.99 -40.66
C ALA A 919 42.06 -53.63 -41.87
N THR A 920 41.58 -53.82 -43.13
CA THR A 920 42.33 -53.73 -44.41
C THR A 920 41.63 -52.88 -45.54
N PRO A 921 42.10 -51.65 -45.91
CA PRO A 921 41.44 -50.64 -46.84
C PRO A 921 41.34 -50.85 -48.42
N SER A 922 40.44 -50.13 -49.18
CA SER A 922 40.22 -50.07 -50.71
C SER A 922 39.37 -48.87 -51.37
N ALA A 923 39.60 -48.29 -52.60
CA ALA A 923 39.42 -46.82 -53.02
C ALA A 923 38.16 -45.89 -53.44
N GLY A 924 38.16 -44.53 -53.14
CA GLY A 924 37.29 -43.26 -53.41
C GLY A 924 37.26 -42.01 -52.37
N VAL A 925 37.03 -40.67 -52.70
CA VAL A 925 36.74 -39.47 -51.78
C VAL A 925 35.72 -38.39 -52.31
N THR A 926 34.89 -37.76 -51.43
CA THR A 926 33.68 -36.91 -51.66
C THR A 926 33.53 -35.65 -50.73
N ILE A 927 32.45 -34.85 -50.85
CA ILE A 927 32.08 -33.68 -49.98
C ILE A 927 32.26 -34.00 -48.48
N PRO A 928 32.79 -33.08 -47.64
CA PRO A 928 33.03 -33.36 -46.22
C PRO A 928 31.72 -33.63 -45.48
N ALA A 929 31.75 -34.54 -44.52
CA ALA A 929 30.63 -34.72 -43.61
C ALA A 929 30.46 -33.52 -42.66
N ALA A 930 29.30 -33.40 -42.01
CA ALA A 930 29.08 -32.40 -40.95
C ALA A 930 30.10 -32.57 -39.81
N PRO A 931 30.55 -31.48 -39.15
CA PRO A 931 31.37 -31.56 -37.94
C PRO A 931 30.65 -32.34 -36.87
N THR A 932 31.39 -33.15 -36.11
CA THR A 932 30.83 -33.95 -35.01
C THR A 932 31.58 -33.64 -33.73
N GLY A 933 31.00 -33.97 -32.58
CA GLY A 933 31.65 -33.74 -31.29
C GLY A 933 31.85 -32.27 -30.94
N LEU A 934 30.96 -31.39 -31.41
CA LEU A 934 30.86 -30.04 -30.87
C LEU A 934 30.57 -30.14 -29.37
N THR A 935 31.38 -29.53 -28.52
CA THR A 935 31.22 -29.49 -27.06
C THR A 935 31.34 -28.05 -26.59
N ALA A 936 30.75 -27.78 -25.43
CA ALA A 936 30.68 -26.46 -24.83
C ALA A 936 31.09 -26.59 -23.36
N THR A 937 32.20 -25.99 -22.97
CA THR A 937 32.70 -26.07 -21.59
C THR A 937 32.52 -24.74 -20.90
N ALA A 938 31.63 -24.75 -19.91
CA ALA A 938 31.24 -23.62 -19.09
C ALA A 938 32.29 -23.37 -17.99
N GLY A 939 33.08 -22.31 -18.12
CA GLY A 939 33.91 -21.76 -17.04
C GLY A 939 33.33 -20.43 -16.58
N ASN A 940 33.76 -19.88 -15.44
CA ASN A 940 33.22 -18.61 -14.92
C ASN A 940 33.09 -17.53 -16.03
N ALA A 941 31.84 -17.23 -16.40
CA ALA A 941 31.40 -16.30 -17.43
C ALA A 941 31.86 -16.56 -18.88
N GLN A 942 32.20 -17.79 -19.26
CA GLN A 942 32.62 -18.12 -20.64
C GLN A 942 32.28 -19.58 -21.03
N VAL A 943 32.15 -19.84 -22.34
CA VAL A 943 31.98 -21.18 -22.89
C VAL A 943 33.01 -21.41 -23.99
N ALA A 944 34.01 -22.25 -23.71
CA ALA A 944 34.96 -22.71 -24.72
C ALA A 944 34.31 -23.80 -25.56
N LEU A 945 34.18 -23.58 -26.89
CA LEU A 945 33.65 -24.56 -27.83
C LEU A 945 34.79 -25.30 -28.53
N SER A 946 34.65 -26.59 -28.73
CA SER A 946 35.50 -27.37 -29.64
C SER A 946 34.70 -28.44 -30.34
N TRP A 947 35.03 -28.73 -31.59
CA TRP A 947 34.43 -29.77 -32.43
C TRP A 947 35.52 -30.61 -33.07
N THR A 948 35.13 -31.72 -33.70
CA THR A 948 36.04 -32.57 -34.48
C THR A 948 36.13 -32.06 -35.92
N ALA A 949 37.35 -31.97 -36.46
CA ALA A 949 37.54 -31.63 -37.88
C ALA A 949 36.86 -32.66 -38.79
N SER A 950 36.12 -32.19 -39.79
CA SER A 950 35.50 -33.04 -40.82
C SER A 950 36.53 -33.38 -41.92
N SER A 951 36.65 -34.67 -42.26
CA SER A 951 37.60 -35.13 -43.29
C SER A 951 37.32 -34.47 -44.64
N GLY A 952 38.36 -33.89 -45.25
CA GLY A 952 38.26 -33.11 -46.48
C GLY A 952 37.89 -31.64 -46.31
N ALA A 953 37.46 -31.18 -45.11
CA ALA A 953 37.09 -29.79 -44.84
C ALA A 953 38.29 -28.85 -44.67
N THR A 954 38.21 -27.65 -45.27
CA THR A 954 39.22 -26.57 -45.19
C THR A 954 38.85 -25.46 -44.19
N SER A 955 37.59 -25.34 -43.76
CA SER A 955 37.16 -24.34 -42.76
C SER A 955 35.79 -24.66 -42.12
N TYR A 956 35.42 -23.92 -41.06
CA TYR A 956 34.20 -24.12 -40.27
C TYR A 956 33.45 -22.80 -39.94
N THR A 957 32.17 -22.93 -39.58
CA THR A 957 31.32 -21.81 -39.10
C THR A 957 30.57 -22.20 -37.83
N VAL A 958 30.68 -21.39 -36.77
CA VAL A 958 30.07 -21.61 -35.44
C VAL A 958 28.84 -20.75 -35.25
N LYS A 959 27.77 -21.34 -34.73
CA LYS A 959 26.46 -20.70 -34.59
C LYS A 959 25.88 -20.97 -33.19
N ARG A 960 25.15 -20.00 -32.62
CA ARG A 960 24.61 -20.06 -31.25
C ARG A 960 23.11 -19.74 -31.20
N ALA A 961 22.40 -20.36 -30.26
CA ALA A 961 21.04 -20.04 -29.83
C ALA A 961 20.93 -20.09 -28.28
N THR A 962 19.95 -19.40 -27.70
CA THR A 962 19.68 -19.44 -26.25
C THR A 962 18.57 -20.42 -25.87
N THR A 963 17.99 -21.12 -26.86
CA THR A 963 17.00 -22.19 -26.69
C THR A 963 17.37 -23.42 -27.54
N SER A 964 17.09 -24.64 -27.06
CA SER A 964 17.35 -25.88 -27.82
C SER A 964 16.50 -25.91 -29.11
N GLY A 965 17.09 -26.22 -30.27
CA GLY A 965 16.42 -26.23 -31.58
C GLY A 965 16.07 -24.86 -32.21
N GLY A 966 16.34 -23.71 -31.57
CA GLY A 966 15.99 -22.38 -32.08
C GLY A 966 16.87 -21.85 -33.25
N THR A 967 16.50 -20.70 -33.84
CA THR A 967 17.25 -20.09 -34.96
C THR A 967 18.67 -19.70 -34.54
N TYR A 968 19.68 -20.37 -35.10
CA TYR A 968 21.09 -20.10 -34.78
C TYR A 968 21.63 -18.87 -35.51
N THR A 969 22.34 -18.00 -34.80
CA THR A 969 23.10 -16.88 -35.39
C THR A 969 24.60 -17.21 -35.43
N ASN A 970 25.29 -16.83 -36.51
CA ASN A 970 26.72 -17.09 -36.65
C ASN A 970 27.50 -16.22 -35.64
N VAL A 971 28.28 -16.87 -34.79
CA VAL A 971 29.16 -16.20 -33.82
C VAL A 971 30.62 -16.20 -34.29
N ALA A 972 30.99 -17.06 -35.24
CA ALA A 972 32.26 -16.99 -35.99
C ALA A 972 32.18 -17.74 -37.35
N THR A 973 32.78 -17.19 -38.41
CA THR A 973 32.87 -17.82 -39.76
C THR A 973 34.32 -17.92 -40.22
N GLY A 974 34.63 -18.85 -41.13
CA GLY A 974 35.98 -19.03 -41.69
C GLY A 974 36.98 -19.63 -40.70
N VAL A 975 36.49 -20.27 -39.63
CA VAL A 975 37.34 -20.82 -38.56
C VAL A 975 38.08 -22.03 -39.12
N THR A 976 39.40 -21.91 -39.31
CA THR A 976 40.23 -23.04 -39.78
C THR A 976 40.61 -23.99 -38.64
N ALA A 977 40.46 -23.54 -37.39
CA ALA A 977 40.57 -24.34 -36.18
C ALA A 977 39.26 -25.07 -35.85
N THR A 978 39.33 -26.09 -35.02
CA THR A 978 38.14 -26.84 -34.58
C THR A 978 37.70 -26.46 -33.18
N SER A 979 37.93 -25.20 -32.79
CA SER A 979 37.50 -24.65 -31.52
C SER A 979 37.35 -23.14 -31.59
N TYR A 980 36.56 -22.60 -30.67
CA TYR A 980 36.23 -21.18 -30.56
C TYR A 980 35.70 -20.89 -29.15
N THR A 981 36.33 -19.97 -28.43
CA THR A 981 35.85 -19.59 -27.08
C THR A 981 34.91 -18.41 -27.15
N ASN A 982 33.70 -18.61 -26.66
CA ASN A 982 32.70 -17.57 -26.57
C ASN A 982 32.68 -17.01 -25.13
N THR A 983 33.23 -15.82 -24.95
CA THR A 983 33.38 -15.16 -23.63
C THR A 983 32.26 -14.16 -23.35
N GLY A 984 32.15 -13.67 -22.11
CA GLY A 984 31.13 -12.68 -21.71
C GLY A 984 29.73 -13.29 -21.49
N LEU A 985 29.68 -14.57 -21.13
CA LEU A 985 28.45 -15.31 -20.89
C LEU A 985 28.04 -15.23 -19.42
N THR A 986 26.75 -15.35 -19.11
CA THR A 986 26.27 -15.27 -17.72
C THR A 986 26.30 -16.65 -17.04
N ASN A 987 26.96 -16.76 -15.87
CA ASN A 987 26.89 -17.98 -15.03
C ASN A 987 25.44 -18.31 -14.66
N GLY A 988 25.07 -19.58 -14.77
CA GLY A 988 23.69 -20.04 -14.60
C GLY A 988 22.84 -19.99 -15.87
N THR A 989 23.31 -19.43 -16.99
CA THR A 989 22.56 -19.45 -18.27
C THR A 989 23.11 -20.48 -19.26
N THR A 990 22.24 -21.39 -19.73
CA THR A 990 22.56 -22.45 -20.71
C THR A 990 22.53 -21.91 -22.15
N TYR A 991 23.68 -21.82 -22.82
CA TYR A 991 23.75 -21.43 -24.24
C TYR A 991 23.92 -22.66 -25.13
N TYR A 992 23.24 -22.72 -26.29
CA TYR A 992 23.31 -23.84 -27.24
C TYR A 992 24.08 -23.49 -28.53
N TYR A 993 24.88 -24.40 -29.08
CA TYR A 993 25.75 -24.17 -30.25
C TYR A 993 25.68 -25.31 -31.28
N VAL A 994 25.90 -24.98 -32.57
CA VAL A 994 26.11 -25.92 -33.70
C VAL A 994 27.25 -25.42 -34.63
N VAL A 995 27.89 -26.31 -35.39
CA VAL A 995 28.99 -25.97 -36.33
C VAL A 995 28.87 -26.72 -37.67
N SER A 996 29.20 -26.08 -38.81
CA SER A 996 29.28 -26.71 -40.15
C SER A 996 30.68 -26.65 -40.77
N ALA A 997 31.05 -27.60 -41.65
CA ALA A 997 32.36 -27.71 -42.31
C ALA A 997 32.29 -27.37 -43.81
N SER A 998 33.38 -26.90 -44.41
CA SER A 998 33.41 -26.51 -45.84
C SER A 998 34.72 -26.86 -46.53
N ASN A 999 34.69 -27.28 -47.80
CA ASN A 999 35.86 -27.37 -48.70
C ASN A 999 35.54 -26.93 -50.13
N SER A 1000 36.47 -27.16 -51.07
CA SER A 1000 36.30 -26.83 -52.50
C SER A 1000 35.15 -27.55 -53.21
N ALA A 1001 34.68 -28.69 -52.69
CA ALA A 1001 33.52 -29.43 -53.21
C ALA A 1001 32.18 -28.95 -52.59
N GLY A 1002 32.20 -28.13 -51.53
CA GLY A 1002 31.01 -27.54 -50.91
C GLY A 1002 31.02 -27.55 -49.38
N SER A 1003 29.91 -27.10 -48.77
CA SER A 1003 29.71 -27.08 -47.31
C SER A 1003 28.79 -28.20 -46.86
N SER A 1004 29.09 -28.78 -45.71
CA SER A 1004 28.30 -29.81 -45.05
C SER A 1004 27.14 -29.23 -44.23
N GLY A 1005 26.26 -30.11 -43.75
CA GLY A 1005 25.21 -29.75 -42.78
C GLY A 1005 25.78 -29.34 -41.40
N ASN A 1006 24.91 -28.86 -40.51
CA ASN A 1006 25.31 -28.51 -39.14
C ASN A 1006 25.54 -29.78 -38.28
N SER A 1007 26.43 -29.67 -37.30
CA SER A 1007 26.63 -30.64 -36.23
C SER A 1007 25.39 -30.78 -35.35
N THR A 1008 25.36 -31.82 -34.52
CA THR A 1008 24.42 -31.93 -33.40
C THR A 1008 24.62 -30.78 -32.40
N GLN A 1009 23.52 -30.28 -31.84
CA GLN A 1009 23.50 -29.15 -30.91
C GLN A 1009 24.04 -29.55 -29.53
N VAL A 1010 24.83 -28.67 -28.91
CA VAL A 1010 25.26 -28.83 -27.50
C VAL A 1010 25.05 -27.55 -26.72
N SER A 1011 25.01 -27.65 -25.40
CA SER A 1011 24.88 -26.48 -24.55
C SER A 1011 25.73 -26.53 -23.28
N ALA A 1012 25.97 -25.36 -22.69
CA ALA A 1012 26.74 -25.23 -21.46
C ALA A 1012 26.30 -24.05 -20.61
N THR A 1013 26.47 -24.20 -19.29
CA THR A 1013 25.98 -23.26 -18.27
C THR A 1013 27.06 -22.98 -17.23
N PRO A 1014 27.78 -21.86 -17.32
CA PRO A 1014 28.87 -21.50 -16.41
C PRO A 1014 28.48 -21.44 -14.89
N GLN A 1015 29.30 -21.91 -13.92
CA GLN A 1015 29.03 -21.92 -12.44
C GLN A 1015 30.31 -21.70 -11.57
N ALA A 1016 30.23 -21.59 -10.21
CA ALA A 1016 31.31 -21.28 -9.23
C ALA A 1016 31.54 -22.36 -8.09
N THR A 1017 32.71 -22.45 -7.41
CA THR A 1017 33.20 -23.59 -6.53
C THR A 1017 33.28 -23.35 -4.97
N VAL A 1018 33.33 -24.41 -4.09
CA VAL A 1018 33.28 -24.39 -2.57
C VAL A 1018 34.46 -25.15 -1.86
N ALA A 1019 34.90 -24.81 -0.61
CA ALA A 1019 36.12 -25.34 0.10
C ALA A 1019 35.90 -25.99 1.52
N SER A 1020 36.69 -27.02 1.92
CA SER A 1020 36.62 -27.80 3.21
C SER A 1020 37.99 -28.42 3.66
N ASN A 1021 38.16 -28.80 4.95
CA ASN A 1021 39.41 -29.26 5.62
C ASN A 1021 39.50 -30.78 5.98
N LEU A 1022 38.49 -31.60 5.65
CA LEU A 1022 38.52 -33.06 5.85
C LEU A 1022 38.58 -33.76 4.49
N THR A 1023 39.36 -34.85 4.40
CA THR A 1023 39.56 -35.57 3.14
C THR A 1023 39.45 -37.08 3.35
N VAL A 1024 38.73 -37.76 2.46
CA VAL A 1024 38.72 -39.23 2.41
C VAL A 1024 39.72 -39.70 1.39
N GLN A 1025 40.57 -40.63 1.81
CA GLN A 1025 41.44 -41.38 0.94
C GLN A 1025 40.88 -42.78 0.72
N TYR A 1026 40.96 -43.26 -0.50
CA TYR A 1026 40.50 -44.59 -0.91
C TYR A 1026 41.63 -45.37 -1.54
N LYS A 1027 41.62 -46.68 -1.30
CA LYS A 1027 42.31 -47.66 -2.12
C LYS A 1027 41.51 -48.96 -2.19
N THR A 1028 41.82 -49.80 -3.15
CA THR A 1028 41.29 -51.16 -3.23
C THR A 1028 42.39 -52.14 -3.63
N ASN A 1029 42.28 -53.36 -3.11
CA ASN A 1029 43.21 -54.45 -3.42
C ASN A 1029 42.68 -55.36 -4.54
N SER A 1030 41.53 -55.01 -5.14
CA SER A 1030 41.00 -55.70 -6.31
C SER A 1030 41.00 -54.72 -7.49
N SER A 1031 41.57 -55.15 -8.61
CA SER A 1031 41.47 -54.46 -9.89
C SER A 1031 40.51 -55.17 -10.85
N SER A 1032 39.84 -56.22 -10.37
CA SER A 1032 38.94 -57.04 -11.18
C SER A 1032 37.69 -56.26 -11.55
N ALA A 1033 37.26 -56.39 -12.80
CA ALA A 1033 36.04 -55.72 -13.28
C ALA A 1033 34.76 -56.34 -12.72
N THR A 1034 34.83 -57.62 -12.32
CA THR A 1034 33.78 -58.33 -11.59
C THR A 1034 34.42 -59.09 -10.42
N ALA A 1035 33.71 -59.18 -9.30
CA ALA A 1035 34.15 -59.96 -8.14
C ALA A 1035 32.94 -60.30 -7.27
N ASN A 1036 32.97 -61.46 -6.60
CA ASN A 1036 31.92 -61.86 -5.66
C ASN A 1036 31.97 -61.11 -4.32
N GLN A 1037 33.01 -60.29 -4.10
CA GLN A 1037 33.16 -59.44 -2.94
C GLN A 1037 33.84 -58.13 -3.33
N ILE A 1038 33.35 -57.01 -2.79
CA ILE A 1038 33.96 -55.69 -2.92
C ILE A 1038 34.79 -55.42 -1.68
N MET A 1039 36.08 -55.18 -1.87
CA MET A 1039 37.05 -54.91 -0.80
C MET A 1039 37.58 -53.48 -0.94
N ALA A 1040 36.89 -52.55 -0.31
CA ALA A 1040 37.22 -51.13 -0.33
C ALA A 1040 37.92 -50.72 0.97
N GLN A 1041 38.99 -49.94 0.85
CA GLN A 1041 39.80 -49.53 1.99
C GLN A 1041 39.88 -48.02 2.07
N PHE A 1042 39.72 -47.49 3.28
CA PHE A 1042 39.59 -46.06 3.53
C PHE A 1042 40.58 -45.57 4.58
N ASN A 1043 40.98 -44.32 4.43
CA ASN A 1043 41.69 -43.55 5.45
C ASN A 1043 41.18 -42.12 5.42
N ILE A 1044 40.77 -41.59 6.57
CA ILE A 1044 40.22 -40.24 6.68
C ILE A 1044 41.32 -39.34 7.23
N LYS A 1045 41.60 -38.24 6.55
CA LYS A 1045 42.57 -37.22 6.94
C LYS A 1045 41.87 -35.96 7.42
N ASN A 1046 42.40 -35.42 8.50
CA ASN A 1046 41.98 -34.14 9.04
C ASN A 1046 43.12 -33.14 8.90
N SER A 1047 43.09 -32.29 7.88
CA SER A 1047 44.04 -31.17 7.73
C SER A 1047 43.59 -29.91 8.46
N GLY A 1048 42.53 -30.01 9.27
CA GLY A 1048 42.09 -28.96 10.17
C GLY A 1048 42.92 -28.89 11.46
N THR A 1049 42.70 -27.83 12.22
CA THR A 1049 43.46 -27.49 13.44
C THR A 1049 42.88 -28.08 14.73
N SER A 1050 41.73 -28.78 14.66
CA SER A 1050 41.07 -29.40 15.82
C SER A 1050 40.79 -30.89 15.55
N ALA A 1051 40.75 -31.70 16.61
CA ALA A 1051 40.44 -33.12 16.49
C ALA A 1051 38.97 -33.35 16.12
N VAL A 1052 38.71 -34.37 15.30
CA VAL A 1052 37.37 -34.74 14.82
C VAL A 1052 37.01 -36.13 15.34
N SER A 1053 35.87 -36.24 16.06
CA SER A 1053 35.40 -37.52 16.58
C SER A 1053 34.92 -38.42 15.44
N MET A 1054 35.40 -39.68 15.41
CA MET A 1054 35.00 -40.65 14.39
C MET A 1054 33.51 -40.98 14.45
N SER A 1055 32.91 -40.95 15.65
CA SER A 1055 31.48 -41.21 15.83
C SER A 1055 30.54 -40.19 15.14
N THR A 1056 31.07 -39.02 14.76
CA THR A 1056 30.32 -37.99 14.02
C THR A 1056 30.41 -38.15 12.51
N LEU A 1057 31.26 -39.09 12.04
CA LEU A 1057 31.57 -39.27 10.65
C LEU A 1057 30.82 -40.44 10.04
N LYS A 1058 30.34 -40.22 8.82
CA LYS A 1058 29.77 -41.26 7.96
C LYS A 1058 30.40 -41.18 6.58
N LEU A 1059 30.91 -42.31 6.11
CA LEU A 1059 31.48 -42.47 4.79
C LEU A 1059 30.50 -43.24 3.92
N ARG A 1060 30.29 -42.81 2.68
CA ARG A 1060 29.42 -43.53 1.73
C ARG A 1060 30.19 -43.98 0.50
N TYR A 1061 30.06 -45.26 0.20
CA TYR A 1061 30.58 -45.92 -0.99
C TYR A 1061 29.43 -46.37 -1.88
N TYR A 1062 29.27 -45.73 -3.02
CA TYR A 1062 28.16 -45.90 -3.97
C TYR A 1062 28.50 -46.94 -5.03
N PHE A 1063 27.58 -47.89 -5.22
CA PHE A 1063 27.74 -49.02 -6.12
C PHE A 1063 26.38 -49.45 -6.70
N THR A 1064 26.41 -50.27 -7.74
CA THR A 1064 25.25 -50.96 -8.28
C THR A 1064 25.17 -52.35 -7.71
N LYS A 1065 24.01 -52.71 -7.16
CA LYS A 1065 23.83 -54.01 -6.51
C LYS A 1065 23.79 -55.17 -7.51
N ASP A 1066 23.50 -54.89 -8.78
CA ASP A 1066 23.41 -55.80 -9.94
C ASP A 1066 22.44 -56.99 -9.80
N SER A 1067 21.78 -57.15 -8.65
CA SER A 1067 20.83 -58.23 -8.37
C SER A 1067 20.04 -57.91 -7.10
N SER A 1068 18.95 -58.64 -6.86
CA SER A 1068 18.14 -58.46 -5.66
C SER A 1068 18.73 -59.09 -4.38
N SER A 1069 19.71 -60.00 -4.50
CA SER A 1069 20.28 -60.78 -3.38
C SER A 1069 20.73 -59.92 -2.21
N ALA A 1070 20.47 -60.36 -0.98
CA ALA A 1070 20.84 -59.60 0.22
C ALA A 1070 22.38 -59.51 0.36
N LEU A 1071 22.86 -58.49 1.08
CA LEU A 1071 24.29 -58.16 1.20
C LEU A 1071 24.79 -58.41 2.62
N ASN A 1072 26.01 -58.93 2.73
CA ASN A 1072 26.74 -59.09 3.97
C ASN A 1072 27.94 -58.14 4.01
N PHE A 1073 28.20 -57.51 5.16
CA PHE A 1073 29.35 -56.63 5.40
C PHE A 1073 30.26 -57.18 6.49
N TRP A 1074 31.57 -57.04 6.28
CA TRP A 1074 32.62 -57.33 7.23
C TRP A 1074 33.65 -56.20 7.24
N SER A 1075 34.16 -55.85 8.43
CA SER A 1075 35.39 -55.07 8.57
C SER A 1075 36.54 -56.03 8.83
N ASP A 1076 37.33 -56.31 7.81
CA ASP A 1076 38.40 -57.31 7.90
C ASP A 1076 39.58 -56.80 8.76
N TYR A 1077 39.83 -55.49 8.76
CA TYR A 1077 40.81 -54.83 9.62
C TYR A 1077 40.50 -53.35 9.75
N ALA A 1078 40.62 -52.76 10.94
CA ALA A 1078 40.63 -51.31 11.09
C ALA A 1078 41.60 -50.89 12.21
N GLN A 1079 42.46 -49.90 11.95
CA GLN A 1079 43.41 -49.40 12.95
C GLN A 1079 42.72 -48.77 14.17
N ILE A 1080 41.47 -48.32 13.99
CA ILE A 1080 40.54 -47.84 15.03
C ILE A 1080 39.75 -48.97 15.73
N GLY A 1081 40.10 -50.23 15.46
CA GLY A 1081 39.43 -51.44 15.94
C GLY A 1081 38.26 -51.87 15.04
N SER A 1082 38.33 -53.06 14.44
CA SER A 1082 37.30 -53.56 13.50
C SER A 1082 35.90 -53.66 14.13
N GLY A 1083 35.81 -53.98 15.42
CA GLY A 1083 34.53 -54.01 16.15
C GLY A 1083 33.84 -52.64 16.29
N ASN A 1084 34.56 -51.55 15.98
CA ASN A 1084 34.04 -50.20 16.01
C ASN A 1084 33.55 -49.71 14.62
N VAL A 1085 33.68 -50.52 13.56
CA VAL A 1085 33.27 -50.17 12.20
C VAL A 1085 31.98 -50.89 11.84
N GLN A 1086 30.93 -50.12 11.52
CA GLN A 1086 29.61 -50.66 11.17
C GLN A 1086 29.26 -50.27 9.73
N GLY A 1087 28.82 -51.25 8.94
CA GLY A 1087 28.38 -51.04 7.55
C GLY A 1087 26.89 -51.27 7.40
N THR A 1088 26.18 -50.32 6.78
CA THR A 1088 24.76 -50.44 6.43
C THR A 1088 24.57 -50.16 4.94
N PHE A 1089 23.79 -50.98 4.24
CA PHE A 1089 23.47 -50.76 2.83
C PHE A 1089 22.17 -50.00 2.68
N VAL A 1090 22.16 -48.95 1.85
CA VAL A 1090 20.99 -48.11 1.59
C VAL A 1090 20.75 -48.03 0.09
N THR A 1091 19.55 -48.40 -0.35
CA THR A 1091 19.11 -48.20 -1.74
C THR A 1091 18.79 -46.73 -1.96
N MET A 1092 19.29 -46.17 -3.06
CA MET A 1092 19.07 -44.77 -3.41
C MET A 1092 17.63 -44.55 -3.88
N SER A 1093 17.00 -43.45 -3.45
CA SER A 1093 15.65 -43.08 -3.90
C SER A 1093 15.58 -42.76 -5.39
N THR A 1094 16.71 -42.34 -5.96
CA THR A 1094 16.86 -42.04 -7.39
C THR A 1094 18.11 -42.74 -7.94
N PRO A 1095 18.01 -44.03 -8.31
CA PRO A 1095 19.15 -44.79 -8.84
C PRO A 1095 19.78 -44.13 -10.07
N LYS A 1096 21.11 -44.17 -10.14
CA LYS A 1096 21.92 -43.80 -11.30
C LYS A 1096 22.43 -45.06 -11.98
N THR A 1097 22.78 -44.94 -13.26
CA THR A 1097 23.36 -46.05 -14.02
C THR A 1097 24.63 -46.63 -13.39
N THR A 1098 25.32 -45.86 -12.53
CA THR A 1098 26.53 -46.29 -11.82
C THR A 1098 26.40 -46.36 -10.30
N ALA A 1099 25.20 -46.18 -9.75
CA ALA A 1099 24.95 -46.34 -8.33
C ALA A 1099 23.44 -46.45 -8.09
N ASP A 1100 22.98 -47.60 -7.62
CA ASP A 1100 21.62 -47.79 -7.14
C ASP A 1100 21.56 -47.98 -5.61
N THR A 1101 22.70 -48.26 -4.99
CA THR A 1101 22.86 -48.59 -3.59
C THR A 1101 24.16 -47.97 -3.07
N TYR A 1102 24.25 -47.66 -1.79
CA TYR A 1102 25.53 -47.35 -1.16
C TYR A 1102 25.72 -48.09 0.15
N LEU A 1103 26.99 -48.40 0.43
CA LEU A 1103 27.45 -48.81 1.74
C LEU A 1103 27.77 -47.55 2.54
N GLU A 1104 27.02 -47.32 3.60
CA GLU A 1104 27.33 -46.32 4.62
C GLU A 1104 28.16 -46.98 5.73
N ILE A 1105 29.39 -46.50 5.92
CA ILE A 1105 30.25 -46.89 7.03
C ILE A 1105 30.16 -45.82 8.11
N SER A 1106 29.78 -46.25 9.32
CA SER A 1106 29.76 -45.43 10.53
C SER A 1106 30.65 -46.03 11.61
N PHE A 1107 31.03 -45.21 12.58
CA PHE A 1107 31.96 -45.59 13.64
C PHE A 1107 31.32 -45.47 15.02
N THR A 1108 31.55 -46.46 15.90
CA THR A 1108 31.09 -46.37 17.29
C THR A 1108 31.94 -45.38 18.08
N ALA A 1109 31.47 -44.99 19.27
CA ALA A 1109 32.25 -44.15 20.18
C ALA A 1109 33.63 -44.76 20.53
N GLY A 1110 33.75 -46.10 20.50
CA GLY A 1110 35.00 -46.82 20.75
C GLY A 1110 36.10 -46.58 19.70
N ALA A 1111 35.78 -46.02 18.54
CA ALA A 1111 36.75 -45.66 17.49
C ALA A 1111 37.60 -44.41 17.81
N GLY A 1112 37.23 -43.63 18.83
CA GLY A 1112 37.96 -42.43 19.24
C GLY A 1112 37.85 -41.25 18.27
N SER A 1113 38.93 -40.49 18.12
CA SER A 1113 38.99 -39.23 17.36
C SER A 1113 40.21 -39.21 16.45
N ILE A 1114 40.10 -38.56 15.29
CA ILE A 1114 41.24 -38.18 14.46
C ILE A 1114 41.78 -36.85 14.98
N ALA A 1115 43.04 -36.81 15.42
CA ALA A 1115 43.68 -35.58 15.85
C ALA A 1115 43.75 -34.53 14.71
N ALA A 1116 43.98 -33.27 15.08
CA ALA A 1116 44.34 -32.22 14.12
C ALA A 1116 45.59 -32.63 13.33
N ASN A 1117 45.59 -32.44 12.01
CA ASN A 1117 46.62 -32.96 11.09
C ASN A 1117 46.85 -34.48 11.18
N GLY A 1118 45.91 -35.21 11.79
CA GLY A 1118 45.96 -36.65 11.97
C GLY A 1118 45.17 -37.41 10.92
N GLN A 1119 45.16 -38.74 11.05
CA GLN A 1119 44.38 -39.63 10.19
C GLN A 1119 43.80 -40.81 10.96
N SER A 1120 42.72 -41.40 10.46
CA SER A 1120 42.08 -42.57 11.08
C SER A 1120 42.97 -43.82 11.03
N GLY A 1121 43.93 -43.85 10.12
CA GLY A 1121 44.58 -45.09 9.73
C GLY A 1121 43.64 -45.93 8.86
N GLU A 1122 44.14 -47.09 8.45
CA GLU A 1122 43.48 -47.92 7.45
C GLU A 1122 42.23 -48.62 8.01
N ILE A 1123 41.13 -48.51 7.28
CA ILE A 1123 39.85 -49.17 7.51
C ILE A 1123 39.55 -50.03 6.29
N GLN A 1124 39.67 -51.34 6.44
CA GLN A 1124 39.39 -52.31 5.40
C GLN A 1124 37.97 -52.82 5.55
N SER A 1125 37.16 -52.53 4.54
CA SER A 1125 35.80 -53.03 4.41
C SER A 1125 35.71 -54.07 3.32
N ARG A 1126 34.89 -55.09 3.57
CA ARG A 1126 34.53 -56.09 2.58
C ARG A 1126 33.05 -56.35 2.63
N PHE A 1127 32.43 -56.46 1.48
CA PHE A 1127 31.05 -56.93 1.41
C PHE A 1127 30.78 -57.79 0.19
N ALA A 1128 29.86 -58.73 0.36
CA ALA A 1128 29.49 -59.70 -0.66
C ALA A 1128 27.97 -59.86 -0.71
N LYS A 1129 27.45 -60.37 -1.83
CA LYS A 1129 26.08 -60.90 -1.86
C LYS A 1129 26.04 -62.19 -1.06
N THR A 1130 24.93 -62.44 -0.38
CA THR A 1130 24.69 -63.65 0.43
C THR A 1130 24.79 -64.94 -0.38
N ASP A 1131 24.48 -64.89 -1.67
CA ASP A 1131 24.60 -66.00 -2.61
C ASP A 1131 25.97 -66.08 -3.32
N TRP A 1132 26.90 -65.16 -3.00
CA TRP A 1132 28.24 -65.04 -3.59
C TRP A 1132 28.26 -64.83 -5.10
N SER A 1133 27.15 -64.36 -5.68
CA SER A 1133 27.16 -63.91 -7.07
C SER A 1133 28.04 -62.65 -7.25
N ASN A 1134 28.59 -62.47 -8.45
CA ASN A 1134 29.51 -61.37 -8.71
C ASN A 1134 28.79 -60.02 -8.73
N PHE A 1135 29.46 -58.99 -8.20
CA PHE A 1135 29.24 -57.60 -8.62
C PHE A 1135 29.98 -57.35 -9.91
N THR A 1136 29.46 -56.43 -10.69
CA THR A 1136 30.21 -55.68 -11.68
C THR A 1136 30.73 -54.46 -10.94
N LEU A 1137 32.04 -54.32 -10.79
CA LEU A 1137 32.62 -53.21 -10.02
C LEU A 1137 32.87 -52.01 -10.93
N THR A 1138 33.02 -52.22 -12.23
CA THR A 1138 33.31 -51.14 -13.20
C THR A 1138 32.15 -50.20 -13.47
N ASN A 1139 30.92 -50.59 -13.11
CA ASN A 1139 29.77 -49.71 -13.09
C ASN A 1139 29.54 -49.09 -11.70
N ASP A 1140 30.38 -49.31 -10.69
CA ASP A 1140 30.20 -48.71 -9.37
C ASP A 1140 30.85 -47.31 -9.28
N TYR A 1141 30.07 -46.30 -8.89
CA TYR A 1141 30.52 -44.90 -8.86
C TYR A 1141 31.76 -44.68 -7.96
N SER A 1142 31.79 -45.33 -6.79
CA SER A 1142 32.89 -45.17 -5.84
C SER A 1142 34.11 -46.05 -6.14
N TYR A 1143 33.97 -47.08 -6.98
CA TYR A 1143 35.07 -48.00 -7.31
C TYR A 1143 35.99 -47.43 -8.38
N ASP A 1144 37.29 -47.50 -8.11
CA ASP A 1144 38.32 -47.44 -9.14
C ASP A 1144 39.40 -48.46 -8.80
N GLY A 1145 39.39 -49.59 -9.52
CA GLY A 1145 40.34 -50.68 -9.37
C GLY A 1145 41.80 -50.31 -9.66
N THR A 1146 42.07 -49.10 -10.18
CA THR A 1146 43.43 -48.58 -10.35
C THR A 1146 44.01 -47.95 -9.09
N LYS A 1147 43.18 -47.65 -8.07
CA LYS A 1147 43.63 -47.02 -6.83
C LYS A 1147 44.15 -48.07 -5.86
N THR A 1148 45.33 -48.60 -6.14
CA THR A 1148 45.97 -49.63 -5.29
C THR A 1148 46.76 -49.06 -4.10
N ALA A 1149 46.85 -47.73 -3.99
CA ALA A 1149 47.42 -47.01 -2.85
C ALA A 1149 46.49 -45.85 -2.44
N PHE A 1150 46.57 -45.40 -1.17
CA PHE A 1150 45.67 -44.36 -0.65
C PHE A 1150 45.84 -43.04 -1.39
N VAL A 1151 44.77 -42.61 -2.05
CA VAL A 1151 44.66 -41.31 -2.71
C VAL A 1151 43.40 -40.58 -2.27
N ASP A 1152 43.45 -39.26 -2.20
CA ASP A 1152 42.28 -38.43 -1.93
C ASP A 1152 41.21 -38.71 -3.00
N TRP A 1153 40.02 -39.10 -2.55
CA TRP A 1153 39.00 -39.67 -3.41
C TRP A 1153 37.65 -39.03 -3.15
N SER A 1154 37.27 -38.13 -4.05
CA SER A 1154 36.01 -37.37 -3.93
C SER A 1154 34.77 -38.19 -4.31
N LYS A 1155 34.93 -39.36 -4.94
CA LYS A 1155 33.80 -40.27 -5.25
C LYS A 1155 33.39 -41.15 -4.07
N VAL A 1156 34.05 -40.99 -2.93
CA VAL A 1156 33.60 -41.51 -1.65
C VAL A 1156 33.37 -40.30 -0.76
N THR A 1157 32.11 -40.07 -0.43
CA THR A 1157 31.70 -38.86 0.27
C THR A 1157 31.85 -39.03 1.76
N LEU A 1158 32.27 -37.95 2.43
CA LEU A 1158 32.30 -37.86 3.88
C LEU A 1158 31.27 -36.86 4.36
N TYR A 1159 30.50 -37.29 5.35
CA TYR A 1159 29.60 -36.41 6.08
C TYR A 1159 30.08 -36.30 7.51
N GLN A 1160 30.03 -35.08 8.04
CA GLN A 1160 30.17 -34.82 9.46
C GLN A 1160 28.83 -34.30 9.97
N ASN A 1161 28.24 -35.00 10.93
CA ASN A 1161 26.90 -34.69 11.46
C ASN A 1161 25.80 -34.58 10.38
N GLY A 1162 25.92 -35.35 9.29
CA GLY A 1162 24.95 -35.37 8.19
C GLY A 1162 25.18 -34.32 7.08
N THR A 1163 26.14 -33.42 7.24
CA THR A 1163 26.51 -32.44 6.19
C THR A 1163 27.66 -32.95 5.34
N LEU A 1164 27.54 -32.85 4.02
CA LEU A 1164 28.61 -33.23 3.08
C LEU A 1164 29.80 -32.28 3.25
N VAL A 1165 30.93 -32.82 3.71
CA VAL A 1165 32.15 -32.03 3.94
C VAL A 1165 33.27 -32.43 2.98
N TRP A 1166 33.16 -33.58 2.31
CA TRP A 1166 34.11 -34.00 1.29
C TRP A 1166 33.43 -34.87 0.25
N GLY A 1167 33.83 -34.66 -1.00
CA GLY A 1167 33.39 -35.49 -2.12
C GLY A 1167 32.19 -34.94 -2.87
N ILE A 1168 31.77 -35.68 -3.90
CA ILE A 1168 30.68 -35.34 -4.80
C ILE A 1168 29.76 -36.58 -4.85
N GLU A 1169 28.46 -36.38 -4.65
CA GLU A 1169 27.45 -37.44 -4.78
C GLU A 1169 27.20 -37.78 -6.29
N PRO A 1170 26.83 -39.03 -6.63
CA PRO A 1170 26.58 -39.49 -8.00
C PRO A 1170 25.33 -38.94 -8.72
#